data_AF-A0A371JMR2-F1
#
_entry.id   AF-A0A371JMR2-F1
#
_cell.length_a   1.000
_cell.length_b   1.000
_cell.length_c   1.000
_cell.angle_alpha   90.00
_cell.angle_beta   90.00
_cell.angle_gamma   90.00
#
_symmetry.space_group_name_H-M   'P 1'
#
loop_
_entity.id
_entity.type
_entity.pdbx_description
1 polymer ?
#
loop_
_entity_poly.entity_id
_entity_poly.type
_entity_poly.pdbx_seq_one_letter_code
_entity_poly.pdbx_strand_id
1 'polypeptide(L)'
;MKRQTNITLALALVFGLIFHGASIFFTLESTYDALIHLFFADHYAKDWFEPWDYRWYTGFTVQGYPPLVHQCIAILSFFGGLKFGLYLMSMIIIVLFITGIYKFALLICGDKKIAGYSALLAVFSSMFLETLHIFGQLPSIMGISVLLHTLPEIYKWIKTGRPRYLLTSFSLIAVTVTSHHVTPIFGMVFFIFPLIGMVIMDASKEAVKHTKAITFKVFFNQFKKFFWRITIFGGGSLVFIILCILPYWVNSKKNPITQVPIPHGSRDNFFEVASSGLVFFLIPWGVLLLILPYLFYRFYSKRLLFFGLSFSMLALLGTGGTTPLPRMLLGETAFEILTLDRFTLWATIMALPLFGEFAYRLVEGDLKTQLLDSFKKPVHYVLAGGMGVVFMAIAIFTMSLNYFRPSQPQKIKMLPIVNFLNQDQHDQWRYLTLGFGDQMAWLSTLTNAMTVDGNYHSARRLPELTTRAVERLENSKFRGIEGIGSLQQFLTVPEKYNLKYIFSNDKFYDPILFFCGWQRLQQLENGIMVWERLNIPPLPKIIPKETVPNYLKVMWGLIPLGTLILAFIFKIQFRWYDKLKENSRMHPFFGHTPKYNGFTKLLYVISAAWAGAMLIVSILGIYLFYIHNSSQISPENVVKAYYDALDFKEFKRAHSYLAPNANVSLSQYMLEVSVTDGLLSSYAKLDSIGAQIENHSENTAEMQVFTKWITPLEKISRTYHHSLVKTQGKWFIKPKEKNHDIPPNQLITSNQTTYYNHGRRRITTQQTYHEDILRQPLLEIISSKLVKYKGRYSIIGELQNIDNVPADISLKGTLYNCKDKMLAQHDVKYHIKHKLMPKETSVFRIDFEGIAWSKMQDTLPTTFNPDEFTPVALDEEPVNFDLQCAGNVATTDLYKSVSMQNMTLQDDFIKGTLFNHGIEEVTVPQILVSYYGDRQNILWVDHKFLLEGIRVQRKQDFNLPKIDISKLKVIHESLDNCYVNGIPNQEVSQRFSTNKDASQKQDMLTPLDGKGYDFIKIELNNYIGNPK
;
A
#
# COMPACT_ATOMS: atom_id res chain seq x y z
N MET A 1 7.68 19.30 -53.43
CA MET A 1 7.29 19.67 -52.05
C MET A 1 8.46 19.40 -51.11
N LYS A 2 9.21 20.43 -50.68
CA LYS A 2 10.32 20.26 -49.71
C LYS A 2 9.76 19.69 -48.40
N ARG A 3 10.39 18.65 -47.84
CA ARG A 3 10.06 18.09 -46.51
C ARG A 3 10.40 19.15 -45.45
N GLN A 4 9.46 20.02 -45.10
CA GLN A 4 9.60 20.87 -43.92
C GLN A 4 9.55 19.99 -42.67
N THR A 5 10.64 19.96 -41.93
CA THR A 5 10.74 19.38 -40.58
C THR A 5 9.74 20.10 -39.69
N ASN A 6 8.90 19.36 -38.96
CA ASN A 6 7.91 19.98 -38.08
C ASN A 6 8.61 20.46 -36.80
N ILE A 7 8.98 21.74 -36.77
CA ILE A 7 9.78 22.36 -35.70
C ILE A 7 9.12 22.16 -34.33
N THR A 8 7.79 22.25 -34.24
CA THR A 8 7.07 22.08 -32.96
C THR A 8 7.15 20.66 -32.40
N LEU A 9 7.23 19.63 -33.26
CA LEU A 9 7.46 18.25 -32.79
C LEU A 9 8.88 18.07 -32.26
N ALA A 10 9.87 18.67 -32.94
CA ALA A 10 11.25 18.65 -32.45
C ALA A 10 11.37 19.35 -31.10
N LEU A 11 10.73 20.51 -30.93
CA LEU A 11 10.64 21.20 -29.63
C LEU A 11 9.96 20.34 -28.57
N ALA A 12 8.83 19.70 -28.87
CA ALA A 12 8.16 18.80 -27.93
C ALA A 12 9.07 17.65 -27.46
N LEU A 13 9.86 17.06 -28.37
CA LEU A 13 10.81 16.00 -28.01
C LEU A 13 11.98 16.52 -27.16
N VAL A 14 12.54 17.67 -27.49
CA VAL A 14 13.62 18.29 -26.72
C VAL A 14 13.11 18.66 -25.32
N PHE A 15 11.97 19.34 -25.23
CA PHE A 15 11.37 19.67 -23.93
C PHE A 15 11.00 18.41 -23.15
N GLY A 16 10.41 17.40 -23.78
CA GLY A 16 10.07 16.15 -23.12
C GLY A 16 11.29 15.43 -22.53
N LEU A 17 12.37 15.32 -23.29
CA LEU A 17 13.61 14.69 -22.82
C LEU A 17 14.33 15.53 -21.75
N ILE A 18 14.34 16.85 -21.86
CA ILE A 18 14.97 17.71 -20.83
C ILE A 18 14.14 17.70 -19.56
N PHE A 19 12.84 18.00 -19.66
CA PHE A 19 11.95 18.16 -18.53
C PHE A 19 11.71 16.84 -17.80
N HIS A 20 11.19 15.83 -18.49
CA HIS A 20 10.99 14.53 -17.84
C HIS A 20 12.33 13.86 -17.56
N GLY A 21 13.29 13.97 -18.46
CA GLY A 21 14.54 13.24 -18.30
C GLY A 21 15.40 13.73 -17.15
N ALA A 22 15.41 15.03 -16.86
CA ALA A 22 16.01 15.54 -15.63
C ALA A 22 15.20 15.13 -14.39
N SER A 23 13.87 15.16 -14.50
CA SER A 23 12.97 14.92 -13.37
C SER A 23 12.92 13.46 -12.90
N ILE A 24 13.02 12.48 -13.81
CA ILE A 24 12.90 11.06 -13.43
C ILE A 24 13.99 10.62 -12.44
N PHE A 25 15.18 11.24 -12.45
CA PHE A 25 16.23 10.94 -11.48
C PHE A 25 15.85 11.26 -10.04
N PHE A 26 14.91 12.20 -9.85
CA PHE A 26 14.42 12.59 -8.53
C PHE A 26 13.12 11.88 -8.15
N THR A 27 12.25 11.62 -9.14
CA THR A 27 10.90 11.13 -8.86
C THR A 27 10.77 9.61 -9.00
N LEU A 28 11.42 8.99 -9.98
CA LEU A 28 11.04 7.65 -10.44
C LEU A 28 11.21 6.57 -9.36
N GLU A 29 12.30 6.61 -8.59
CA GLU A 29 12.53 5.69 -7.47
C GLU A 29 11.55 5.88 -6.29
N SER A 30 10.89 7.04 -6.21
CA SER A 30 9.88 7.35 -5.18
C SER A 30 8.44 7.08 -5.62
N THR A 31 8.25 6.56 -6.83
CA THR A 31 6.93 6.20 -7.35
C THR A 31 6.41 4.91 -6.73
N TYR A 32 5.11 4.66 -6.89
CA TYR A 32 4.44 3.47 -6.37
C TYR A 32 4.91 2.16 -7.06
N ASP A 33 4.96 2.11 -8.39
CA ASP A 33 5.15 0.86 -9.15
C ASP A 33 6.56 0.65 -9.73
N ALA A 34 7.41 1.68 -9.84
CA ALA A 34 8.65 1.56 -10.63
C ALA A 34 9.62 0.51 -10.05
N LEU A 35 9.71 0.38 -8.73
CA LEU A 35 10.58 -0.63 -8.08
C LEU A 35 10.04 -2.05 -8.26
N ILE A 36 8.74 -2.22 -8.43
CA ILE A 36 8.11 -3.51 -8.78
C ILE A 36 8.54 -3.93 -10.18
N HIS A 37 8.52 -2.99 -11.14
CA HIS A 37 8.99 -3.26 -12.50
C HIS A 37 10.49 -3.57 -12.56
N LEU A 38 11.28 -2.97 -11.65
CA LEU A 38 12.70 -3.29 -11.49
C LEU A 38 12.90 -4.73 -10.98
N PHE A 39 12.07 -5.18 -10.03
CA PHE A 39 12.08 -6.55 -9.53
C PHE A 39 11.78 -7.57 -10.63
N PHE A 40 10.73 -7.34 -11.44
CA PHE A 40 10.45 -8.22 -12.58
C PHE A 40 11.58 -8.22 -13.62
N ALA A 41 12.24 -7.07 -13.85
CA ALA A 41 13.38 -7.02 -14.74
C ALA A 41 14.59 -7.80 -14.20
N ASP A 42 14.86 -7.75 -12.89
CA ASP A 42 15.92 -8.54 -12.25
C ASP A 42 15.68 -10.05 -12.40
N HIS A 43 14.43 -10.49 -12.27
CA HIS A 43 14.06 -11.88 -12.55
C HIS A 43 14.46 -12.30 -13.97
N TYR A 44 14.13 -11.51 -14.99
CA TYR A 44 14.53 -11.83 -16.37
C TYR A 44 16.04 -11.74 -16.60
N ALA A 45 16.75 -10.86 -15.89
CA ALA A 45 18.19 -10.74 -16.00
C ALA A 45 18.93 -11.98 -15.47
N LYS A 46 18.36 -12.67 -14.47
CA LYS A 46 18.93 -13.88 -13.85
C LYS A 46 18.39 -15.17 -14.48
N ASP A 47 17.07 -15.27 -14.64
CA ASP A 47 16.35 -16.52 -14.92
C ASP A 47 15.34 -16.37 -16.07
N TRP A 48 15.81 -15.93 -17.26
CA TRP A 48 14.98 -15.54 -18.41
C TRP A 48 13.78 -16.45 -18.75
N PHE A 49 13.97 -17.77 -18.68
CA PHE A 49 12.96 -18.76 -19.07
C PHE A 49 12.27 -19.46 -17.89
N GLU A 50 12.61 -19.13 -16.64
CA GLU A 50 11.95 -19.74 -15.47
C GLU A 50 10.72 -18.91 -15.09
N PRO A 51 9.48 -19.40 -15.26
CA PRO A 51 8.30 -18.63 -14.89
C PRO A 51 8.07 -18.48 -13.38
N TRP A 52 8.88 -19.11 -12.52
CA TRP A 52 8.68 -19.14 -11.08
C TRP A 52 9.74 -18.33 -10.35
N ASP A 53 9.32 -17.44 -9.46
CA ASP A 53 10.20 -16.65 -8.59
C ASP A 53 9.91 -16.99 -7.12
N TYR A 54 10.95 -17.29 -6.35
CA TYR A 54 10.82 -17.73 -4.95
C TYR A 54 10.78 -16.57 -3.94
N ARG A 55 11.14 -15.35 -4.35
CA ARG A 55 11.50 -14.29 -3.41
C ARG A 55 10.31 -13.69 -2.68
N TRP A 56 9.11 -13.72 -3.27
CA TRP A 56 7.88 -13.20 -2.64
C TRP A 56 6.84 -14.28 -2.41
N TYR A 57 6.01 -14.09 -1.38
CA TYR A 57 4.83 -14.92 -1.08
C TYR A 57 5.09 -16.44 -0.99
N THR A 58 6.29 -16.85 -0.61
CA THR A 58 6.77 -18.27 -0.64
C THR A 58 6.94 -18.88 -2.04
N GLY A 59 6.78 -18.07 -3.08
CA GLY A 59 6.90 -18.47 -4.47
C GLY A 59 5.68 -18.07 -5.30
N PHE A 60 5.91 -17.44 -6.44
CA PHE A 60 4.86 -17.05 -7.36
C PHE A 60 5.30 -17.12 -8.82
N THR A 61 4.32 -17.08 -9.72
CA THR A 61 4.56 -17.11 -11.17
C THR A 61 4.63 -15.70 -11.75
N VAL A 62 5.73 -15.40 -12.46
CA VAL A 62 5.87 -14.13 -13.20
C VAL A 62 4.98 -14.08 -14.44
N GLN A 63 4.40 -15.22 -14.85
CA GLN A 63 3.40 -15.29 -15.93
C GLN A 63 2.05 -14.66 -15.54
N GLY A 64 1.98 -13.99 -14.39
CA GLY A 64 0.87 -13.12 -14.01
C GLY A 64 0.95 -11.69 -14.55
N TYR A 65 2.05 -11.25 -15.19
CA TYR A 65 2.17 -9.87 -15.68
C TYR A 65 2.86 -9.80 -17.06
N PRO A 66 2.39 -8.99 -18.05
CA PRO A 66 3.00 -8.92 -19.37
C PRO A 66 4.49 -8.53 -19.36
N PRO A 67 5.36 -9.28 -20.07
CA PRO A 67 6.79 -9.27 -19.77
C PRO A 67 7.61 -8.28 -20.59
N LEU A 68 7.10 -7.70 -21.69
CA LEU A 68 7.95 -7.01 -22.68
C LEU A 68 8.74 -5.85 -22.08
N VAL A 69 8.11 -5.01 -21.25
CA VAL A 69 8.78 -3.85 -20.63
C VAL A 69 9.88 -4.32 -19.68
N HIS A 70 9.61 -5.36 -18.89
CA HIS A 70 10.58 -5.93 -17.94
C HIS A 70 11.75 -6.59 -18.66
N GLN A 71 11.48 -7.35 -19.72
CA GLN A 71 12.50 -7.95 -20.58
C GLN A 71 13.39 -6.89 -21.26
N CYS A 72 12.81 -5.75 -21.67
CA CYS A 72 13.60 -4.63 -22.19
C CYS A 72 14.51 -4.02 -21.11
N ILE A 73 13.98 -3.77 -19.90
CA ILE A 73 14.77 -3.26 -18.77
C ILE A 73 15.89 -4.25 -18.41
N ALA A 74 15.60 -5.55 -18.41
CA ALA A 74 16.58 -6.61 -18.14
C ALA A 74 17.72 -6.59 -19.17
N ILE A 75 17.42 -6.50 -20.46
CA ILE A 75 18.45 -6.38 -21.51
C ILE A 75 19.28 -5.11 -21.33
N LEU A 76 18.63 -3.98 -21.07
CA LEU A 76 19.32 -2.70 -20.86
C LEU A 76 20.18 -2.70 -19.58
N SER A 77 19.84 -3.55 -18.61
CA SER A 77 20.59 -3.68 -17.36
C SER A 77 22.00 -4.21 -17.55
N PHE A 78 22.28 -4.98 -18.62
CA PHE A 78 23.62 -5.46 -18.92
C PHE A 78 24.60 -4.34 -19.34
N PHE A 79 24.11 -3.15 -19.70
CA PHE A 79 24.96 -2.01 -20.06
C PHE A 79 25.34 -1.12 -18.86
N GLY A 80 24.49 -1.00 -17.86
CA GLY A 80 24.68 -0.02 -16.76
C GLY A 80 23.97 -0.37 -15.45
N GLY A 81 23.53 -1.61 -15.28
CA GLY A 81 22.76 -2.09 -14.13
C GLY A 81 21.25 -1.86 -14.27
N LEU A 82 20.48 -2.48 -13.37
CA LEU A 82 19.01 -2.48 -13.42
C LEU A 82 18.42 -1.06 -13.42
N LYS A 83 18.92 -0.18 -12.56
CA LYS A 83 18.45 1.22 -12.48
C LYS A 83 18.69 1.98 -13.77
N PHE A 84 19.86 1.80 -14.40
CA PHE A 84 20.13 2.39 -15.72
C PHE A 84 19.13 1.91 -16.77
N GLY A 85 18.83 0.61 -16.79
CA GLY A 85 17.80 0.04 -17.67
C GLY A 85 16.42 0.65 -17.46
N LEU A 86 16.01 0.87 -16.20
CA LEU A 86 14.75 1.51 -15.85
C LEU A 86 14.67 2.97 -16.34
N TYR A 87 15.71 3.76 -16.09
CA TYR A 87 15.76 5.16 -16.55
C TYR A 87 15.76 5.25 -18.07
N LEU A 88 16.58 4.45 -18.75
CA LEU A 88 16.66 4.46 -20.21
C LEU A 88 15.34 4.01 -20.85
N MET A 89 14.70 2.98 -20.31
CA MET A 89 13.37 2.54 -20.77
C MET A 89 12.33 3.64 -20.59
N SER A 90 12.37 4.37 -19.48
CA SER A 90 11.48 5.52 -19.23
C SER A 90 11.66 6.62 -20.28
N MET A 91 12.90 6.94 -20.67
CA MET A 91 13.18 7.90 -21.75
C MET A 91 12.60 7.45 -23.10
N ILE A 92 12.75 6.16 -23.43
CA ILE A 92 12.18 5.59 -24.66
C ILE A 92 10.66 5.74 -24.64
N ILE A 93 10.02 5.45 -23.51
CA ILE A 93 8.56 5.58 -23.33
C ILE A 93 8.11 7.03 -23.50
N ILE A 94 8.84 8.01 -22.95
CA ILE A 94 8.54 9.45 -23.13
C ILE A 94 8.54 9.82 -24.62
N VAL A 95 9.55 9.39 -25.38
CA VAL A 95 9.64 9.64 -26.82
C VAL A 95 8.49 8.97 -27.57
N LEU A 96 8.16 7.72 -27.23
CA LEU A 96 7.04 7.00 -27.81
C LEU A 96 5.69 7.65 -27.49
N PHE A 97 5.52 8.19 -26.28
CA PHE A 97 4.29 8.89 -25.91
C PHE A 97 4.10 10.17 -26.72
N ILE A 98 5.11 11.05 -26.75
CA ILE A 98 5.05 12.33 -27.48
C ILE A 98 4.82 12.10 -28.97
N THR A 99 5.57 11.16 -29.57
CA THR A 99 5.39 10.83 -30.99
C THR A 99 4.08 10.10 -31.28
N GLY A 100 3.55 9.37 -30.30
CA GLY A 100 2.24 8.70 -30.35
C GLY A 100 1.11 9.72 -30.39
N ILE A 101 1.12 10.69 -29.47
CA ILE A 101 0.15 11.79 -29.45
C ILE A 101 0.23 12.60 -30.74
N TYR A 102 1.44 12.93 -31.22
CA TYR A 102 1.60 13.61 -32.51
C TYR A 102 0.90 12.86 -33.65
N LYS A 103 1.10 11.54 -33.76
CA LYS A 103 0.51 10.72 -34.82
C LYS A 103 -1.00 10.58 -34.66
N PHE A 104 -1.48 10.43 -33.44
CA PHE A 104 -2.90 10.38 -33.15
C PHE A 104 -3.57 11.72 -33.47
N ALA A 105 -2.97 12.84 -33.07
CA ALA A 105 -3.48 14.17 -33.40
C ALA A 105 -3.47 14.45 -34.90
N LEU A 106 -2.45 13.98 -35.62
CA LEU A 106 -2.40 14.08 -37.08
C LEU A 106 -3.52 13.28 -37.76
N LEU A 107 -3.88 12.11 -37.20
CA LEU A 107 -5.01 11.30 -37.67
C LEU A 107 -6.35 11.98 -37.41
N ILE A 108 -6.54 12.53 -36.20
CA ILE A 108 -7.78 13.20 -35.80
C ILE A 108 -7.98 14.51 -36.56
N CYS A 109 -6.98 15.38 -36.58
CA CYS A 109 -7.13 16.76 -37.09
C CYS A 109 -6.70 16.91 -38.55
N GLY A 110 -5.89 15.99 -39.10
CA GLY A 110 -5.37 16.10 -40.46
C GLY A 110 -4.33 17.20 -40.67
N ASP A 111 -3.90 17.92 -39.63
CA ASP A 111 -3.00 19.07 -39.72
C ASP A 111 -1.71 18.85 -38.93
N LYS A 112 -0.56 19.15 -39.53
CA LYS A 112 0.77 18.98 -38.92
C LYS A 112 1.05 20.00 -37.82
N LYS A 113 0.61 21.25 -37.95
CA LYS A 113 0.78 22.27 -36.91
C LYS A 113 -0.02 21.88 -35.67
N ILE A 114 -1.29 21.51 -35.84
CA ILE A 114 -2.15 21.08 -34.72
C ILE A 114 -1.58 19.86 -34.01
N ALA A 115 -1.08 18.87 -34.79
CA ALA A 115 -0.39 17.72 -34.22
C ALA A 115 0.87 18.11 -33.43
N GLY A 116 1.60 19.13 -33.90
CA GLY A 116 2.74 19.71 -33.20
C GLY A 116 2.38 20.36 -31.87
N TYR A 117 1.34 21.20 -31.83
CA TYR A 117 0.81 21.78 -30.60
C TYR A 117 0.33 20.70 -29.62
N SER A 118 -0.37 19.68 -30.12
CA SER A 118 -0.83 18.54 -29.30
C SER A 118 0.34 17.80 -28.65
N ALA A 119 1.44 17.59 -29.39
CA ALA A 119 2.64 16.94 -28.88
C ALA A 119 3.35 17.78 -27.81
N LEU A 120 3.39 19.11 -27.99
CA LEU A 120 3.97 20.03 -27.00
C LEU A 120 3.15 20.06 -25.71
N LEU A 121 1.82 20.13 -25.81
CA LEU A 121 0.94 20.08 -24.65
C LEU A 121 1.00 18.73 -23.93
N ALA A 122 1.19 17.64 -24.66
CA ALA A 122 1.33 16.30 -24.08
C ALA A 122 2.53 16.19 -23.12
N VAL A 123 3.62 16.92 -23.36
CA VAL A 123 4.79 16.98 -22.45
C VAL A 123 4.38 17.45 -21.06
N PHE A 124 3.53 18.47 -20.97
CA PHE A 124 3.12 19.07 -19.69
C PHE A 124 1.72 18.60 -19.24
N SER A 125 1.20 17.53 -19.84
CA SER A 125 -0.12 16.97 -19.50
C SER A 125 -0.09 16.36 -18.10
N SER A 126 -0.88 16.89 -17.17
CA SER A 126 -0.89 16.45 -15.76
C SER A 126 -1.07 14.95 -15.60
N MET A 127 -1.94 14.32 -16.40
CA MET A 127 -2.13 12.87 -16.37
C MET A 127 -0.85 12.10 -16.71
N PHE A 128 -0.09 12.55 -17.71
CA PHE A 128 1.17 11.90 -18.07
C PHE A 128 2.20 12.07 -16.95
N LEU A 129 2.26 13.27 -16.36
CA LEU A 129 3.15 13.55 -15.24
C LEU A 129 2.81 12.68 -14.04
N GLU A 130 1.53 12.56 -13.69
CA GLU A 130 1.07 11.71 -12.59
C GLU A 130 1.39 10.23 -12.84
N THR A 131 1.05 9.71 -14.03
CA THR A 131 1.28 8.30 -14.37
C THR A 131 2.76 7.92 -14.33
N LEU A 132 3.66 8.83 -14.75
CA LEU A 132 5.10 8.58 -14.80
C LEU A 132 5.82 8.93 -13.50
N HIS A 133 5.59 10.13 -12.95
CA HIS A 133 6.37 10.69 -11.85
C HIS A 133 5.75 10.46 -10.46
N ILE A 134 4.49 10.02 -10.38
CA ILE A 134 3.83 9.65 -9.10
C ILE A 134 3.60 8.14 -9.05
N PHE A 135 2.95 7.57 -10.07
CA PHE A 135 2.62 6.14 -10.06
C PHE A 135 3.72 5.23 -10.60
N GLY A 136 4.49 5.67 -11.61
CA GLY A 136 5.56 4.85 -12.18
C GLY A 136 5.07 3.69 -13.06
N GLN A 137 3.89 3.82 -13.68
CA GLN A 137 3.22 2.77 -14.45
C GLN A 137 3.78 2.62 -15.89
N LEU A 138 5.06 2.27 -16.02
CA LEU A 138 5.77 2.16 -17.30
C LEU A 138 5.04 1.26 -18.34
N PRO A 139 4.56 0.05 -17.99
CA PRO A 139 3.85 -0.82 -18.93
C PRO A 139 2.59 -0.20 -19.52
N SER A 140 1.80 0.50 -18.70
CA SER A 140 0.57 1.15 -19.14
C SER A 140 0.87 2.30 -20.11
N ILE A 141 1.89 3.12 -19.82
CA ILE A 141 2.34 4.20 -20.70
C ILE A 141 2.91 3.65 -22.02
N MET A 142 3.73 2.60 -21.96
CA MET A 142 4.24 1.91 -23.15
C MET A 142 3.09 1.40 -24.03
N GLY A 143 2.13 0.70 -23.41
CA GLY A 143 0.96 0.16 -24.11
C GLY A 143 0.16 1.25 -24.83
N ILE A 144 -0.21 2.33 -24.15
CA ILE A 144 -1.01 3.40 -24.78
C ILE A 144 -0.20 4.14 -25.86
N SER A 145 1.10 4.36 -25.65
CA SER A 145 1.97 5.01 -26.62
C SER A 145 2.08 4.23 -27.93
N VAL A 146 2.21 2.90 -27.84
CA VAL A 146 2.24 2.01 -29.02
C VAL A 146 0.84 1.88 -29.64
N LEU A 147 -0.23 1.86 -28.86
CA LEU A 147 -1.60 1.87 -29.38
C LEU A 147 -1.85 3.12 -30.24
N LEU A 148 -1.45 4.31 -29.77
CA LEU A 148 -1.57 5.57 -30.52
C LEU A 148 -0.77 5.56 -31.84
N HIS A 149 0.36 4.84 -31.87
CA HIS A 149 1.13 4.58 -33.08
C HIS A 149 0.45 3.61 -34.06
N THR A 150 -0.42 2.75 -33.53
CA THR A 150 -1.14 1.71 -34.28
C THR A 150 -2.35 2.29 -35.00
N LEU A 151 -3.08 3.23 -34.38
CA LEU A 151 -4.31 3.82 -34.94
C LEU A 151 -4.15 4.32 -36.39
N PRO A 152 -3.11 5.08 -36.77
CA PRO A 152 -2.96 5.54 -38.15
C PRO A 152 -2.73 4.40 -39.16
N GLU A 153 -2.14 3.27 -38.75
CA GLU A 153 -1.95 2.12 -39.64
C GLU A 153 -3.25 1.34 -39.84
N ILE A 154 -4.03 1.18 -38.76
CA ILE A 154 -5.37 0.57 -38.83
C ILE A 154 -6.26 1.38 -39.79
N TYR A 155 -6.25 2.71 -39.64
CA TYR A 155 -6.97 3.61 -40.55
C TYR A 155 -6.59 3.35 -42.01
N LYS A 156 -5.28 3.32 -42.31
CA LYS A 156 -4.78 3.10 -43.67
C LYS A 156 -5.13 1.71 -44.19
N TRP A 157 -5.09 0.67 -43.37
CA TRP A 157 -5.50 -0.69 -43.76
C TRP A 157 -6.97 -0.70 -44.20
N ILE A 158 -7.87 -0.24 -43.33
CA ILE A 158 -9.32 -0.28 -43.61
C ILE A 158 -9.63 0.53 -44.87
N LYS A 159 -9.05 1.73 -44.98
CA LYS A 159 -9.27 2.63 -46.12
C LYS A 159 -8.69 2.10 -47.43
N THR A 160 -7.43 1.65 -47.44
CA THR A 160 -6.68 1.36 -48.68
C THR A 160 -6.63 -0.13 -49.05
N GLY A 161 -6.82 -1.05 -48.09
CA GLY A 161 -6.71 -2.50 -48.30
C GLY A 161 -5.30 -3.00 -48.59
N ARG A 162 -4.25 -2.22 -48.33
CA ARG A 162 -2.86 -2.65 -48.59
C ARG A 162 -2.31 -3.54 -47.46
N PRO A 163 -1.84 -4.77 -47.74
CA PRO A 163 -1.47 -5.74 -46.71
C PRO A 163 -0.34 -5.27 -45.79
N ARG A 164 0.58 -4.42 -46.25
CA ARG A 164 1.62 -3.81 -45.40
C ARG A 164 1.07 -3.07 -44.17
N TYR A 165 -0.09 -2.43 -44.31
CA TYR A 165 -0.72 -1.70 -43.21
C TYR A 165 -1.41 -2.66 -42.24
N LEU A 166 -1.90 -3.80 -42.72
CA LEU A 166 -2.39 -4.87 -41.86
C LEU A 166 -1.24 -5.47 -41.03
N LEU A 167 -0.13 -5.84 -41.68
CA LEU A 167 1.04 -6.42 -41.01
C LEU A 167 1.63 -5.48 -39.95
N THR A 168 1.77 -4.19 -40.28
CA THR A 168 2.24 -3.19 -39.30
C THR A 168 1.25 -2.90 -38.19
N SER A 169 -0.06 -3.03 -38.44
CA SER A 169 -1.07 -2.91 -37.37
C SER A 169 -0.99 -4.11 -36.43
N PHE A 170 -0.90 -5.32 -36.95
CA PHE A 170 -0.77 -6.54 -36.15
C PHE A 170 0.52 -6.57 -35.33
N SER A 171 1.67 -6.20 -35.90
CA SER A 171 2.92 -6.19 -35.14
C SER A 171 2.89 -5.20 -33.98
N LEU A 172 2.29 -4.02 -34.17
CA LEU A 172 2.15 -3.03 -33.09
C LEU A 172 1.10 -3.41 -32.04
N ILE A 173 -0.02 -4.05 -32.44
CA ILE A 173 -0.98 -4.64 -31.49
C ILE A 173 -0.28 -5.70 -30.65
N ALA A 174 0.52 -6.57 -31.27
CA ALA A 174 1.27 -7.59 -30.56
C ALA A 174 2.22 -6.99 -29.50
N VAL A 175 2.96 -5.92 -29.85
CA VAL A 175 3.78 -5.15 -28.89
C VAL A 175 2.93 -4.54 -27.77
N THR A 176 1.75 -4.02 -28.09
CA THR A 176 0.84 -3.44 -27.10
C THR A 176 0.37 -4.50 -26.09
N VAL A 177 0.00 -5.70 -26.59
CA VAL A 177 -0.43 -6.85 -25.78
C VAL A 177 0.68 -7.34 -24.86
N THR A 178 1.89 -7.50 -25.39
CA THR A 178 3.03 -8.01 -24.62
C THR A 178 3.61 -6.97 -23.65
N SER A 179 3.30 -5.67 -23.86
CA SER A 179 3.61 -4.59 -22.92
C SER A 179 2.59 -4.48 -21.78
N HIS A 180 1.29 -4.46 -22.10
CA HIS A 180 0.23 -4.33 -21.10
C HIS A 180 -1.10 -4.86 -21.66
N HIS A 181 -1.55 -6.02 -21.18
CA HIS A 181 -2.68 -6.76 -21.74
C HIS A 181 -4.06 -6.08 -21.59
N VAL A 182 -4.24 -5.21 -20.59
CA VAL A 182 -5.50 -4.47 -20.40
C VAL A 182 -5.67 -3.34 -21.42
N THR A 183 -4.57 -2.66 -21.81
CA THR A 183 -4.60 -1.57 -22.79
C THR A 183 -5.16 -1.98 -24.16
N PRO A 184 -4.80 -3.11 -24.79
CA PRO A 184 -5.38 -3.51 -26.07
C PRO A 184 -6.83 -3.97 -25.92
N ILE A 185 -7.24 -4.60 -24.81
CA ILE A 185 -8.63 -5.03 -24.60
C ILE A 185 -9.55 -3.81 -24.58
N PHE A 186 -9.30 -2.86 -23.68
CA PHE A 186 -10.09 -1.62 -23.63
C PHE A 186 -9.76 -0.67 -24.77
N GLY A 187 -8.54 -0.70 -25.29
CA GLY A 187 -8.11 0.07 -26.46
C GLY A 187 -8.87 -0.34 -27.74
N MET A 188 -9.21 -1.62 -27.87
CA MET A 188 -10.09 -2.10 -28.94
C MET A 188 -11.46 -1.41 -28.86
N VAL A 189 -12.05 -1.37 -27.66
CA VAL A 189 -13.37 -0.78 -27.40
C VAL A 189 -13.35 0.74 -27.54
N PHE A 190 -12.40 1.44 -26.91
CA PHE A 190 -12.45 2.88 -26.76
C PHE A 190 -11.64 3.67 -27.79
N PHE A 191 -10.67 3.08 -28.49
CA PHE A 191 -9.88 3.78 -29.50
C PHE A 191 -10.09 3.19 -30.89
N ILE A 192 -10.04 1.86 -31.04
CA ILE A 192 -10.07 1.21 -32.35
C ILE A 192 -11.49 1.12 -32.92
N PHE A 193 -12.51 0.78 -32.14
CA PHE A 193 -13.90 0.80 -32.62
C PHE A 193 -14.35 2.20 -33.04
N PRO A 194 -14.08 3.26 -32.25
CA PRO A 194 -14.30 4.64 -32.70
C PRO A 194 -13.53 5.01 -33.95
N LEU A 195 -12.28 4.53 -34.08
CA LEU A 195 -11.50 4.72 -35.30
C LEU A 195 -12.15 4.04 -36.51
N ILE A 196 -12.63 2.81 -36.38
CA ILE A 196 -13.36 2.11 -37.45
C ILE A 196 -14.57 2.93 -37.87
N GLY A 197 -15.35 3.41 -36.90
CA GLY A 197 -16.47 4.32 -37.12
C GLY A 197 -16.07 5.58 -37.88
N MET A 198 -14.96 6.22 -37.49
CA MET A 198 -14.39 7.38 -38.20
C MET A 198 -14.01 7.05 -39.65
N VAL A 199 -13.35 5.91 -39.91
CA VAL A 199 -12.95 5.51 -41.28
C VAL A 199 -14.17 5.38 -42.19
N ILE A 200 -15.25 4.80 -41.67
CA ILE A 200 -16.51 4.63 -42.40
C ILE A 200 -17.18 5.99 -42.62
N MET A 201 -17.14 6.90 -41.63
CA MET A 201 -17.65 8.27 -41.81
C MET A 201 -16.85 9.04 -42.85
N ASP A 202 -15.52 8.92 -42.87
CA ASP A 202 -14.65 9.56 -43.86
C ASP A 202 -14.92 9.03 -45.28
N ALA A 203 -15.13 7.71 -45.42
CA ALA A 203 -15.54 7.13 -46.70
C ALA A 203 -16.97 7.49 -47.12
N SER A 204 -17.89 7.60 -46.16
CA SER A 204 -19.25 8.06 -46.42
C SER A 204 -19.25 9.50 -46.89
N LYS A 205 -18.41 10.34 -46.29
CA LYS A 205 -18.20 11.73 -46.70
C LYS A 205 -17.63 11.84 -48.12
N GLU A 206 -16.71 10.98 -48.51
CA GLU A 206 -16.18 10.93 -49.87
C GLU A 206 -17.21 10.42 -50.90
N ALA A 207 -18.18 9.61 -50.48
CA ALA A 207 -19.25 9.11 -51.34
C ALA A 207 -20.37 10.12 -51.61
N VAL A 208 -20.42 11.26 -50.90
CA VAL A 208 -21.47 12.29 -51.05
C VAL A 208 -20.89 13.70 -51.21
N LYS A 209 -21.56 14.55 -52.00
CA LYS A 209 -21.10 15.93 -52.24
C LYS A 209 -21.12 16.79 -50.96
N HIS A 210 -22.18 16.71 -50.15
CA HIS A 210 -22.35 17.52 -48.94
C HIS A 210 -22.38 16.68 -47.66
N THR A 211 -21.82 17.20 -46.56
CA THR A 211 -21.72 16.46 -45.28
C THR A 211 -23.08 16.17 -44.66
N LYS A 212 -24.09 17.01 -44.94
CA LYS A 212 -25.47 16.81 -44.49
C LYS A 212 -26.16 15.61 -45.17
N ALA A 213 -25.65 15.15 -46.32
CA ALA A 213 -26.21 14.01 -47.05
C ALA A 213 -25.72 12.64 -46.53
N ILE A 214 -24.90 12.61 -45.47
CA ILE A 214 -24.48 11.36 -44.82
C ILE A 214 -25.67 10.81 -44.01
N THR A 215 -26.42 9.90 -44.62
CA THR A 215 -27.51 9.14 -43.98
C THR A 215 -27.02 7.79 -43.48
N PHE A 216 -27.79 7.14 -42.59
CA PHE A 216 -27.48 5.79 -42.11
C PHE A 216 -27.34 4.78 -43.26
N LYS A 217 -28.14 4.92 -44.33
CA LYS A 217 -28.05 4.06 -45.52
C LYS A 217 -26.69 4.19 -46.23
N VAL A 218 -26.17 5.41 -46.37
CA VAL A 218 -24.82 5.65 -46.95
C VAL A 218 -23.75 5.04 -46.05
N PHE A 219 -23.84 5.29 -44.74
CA PHE A 219 -22.92 4.72 -43.76
C PHE A 219 -22.89 3.19 -43.82
N PHE A 220 -24.06 2.55 -43.81
CA PHE A 220 -24.18 1.10 -43.84
C PHE A 220 -23.66 0.50 -45.16
N ASN A 221 -23.85 1.18 -46.29
CA ASN A 221 -23.28 0.74 -47.57
C ASN A 221 -21.74 0.78 -47.56
N GLN A 222 -21.13 1.84 -47.00
CA GLN A 222 -19.68 1.91 -46.85
C GLN A 222 -19.15 0.91 -45.81
N PHE A 223 -19.90 0.66 -44.73
CA PHE A 223 -19.57 -0.38 -43.75
C PHE A 223 -19.50 -1.75 -44.42
N LYS A 224 -20.50 -2.13 -45.23
CA LYS A 224 -20.48 -3.39 -46.01
C LYS A 224 -19.25 -3.50 -46.91
N LYS A 225 -18.84 -2.40 -47.55
CA LYS A 225 -17.65 -2.37 -48.42
C LYS A 225 -16.35 -2.67 -47.66
N PHE A 226 -16.24 -2.22 -46.41
CA PHE A 226 -15.04 -2.46 -45.59
C PHE A 226 -15.18 -3.63 -44.62
N PHE A 227 -16.35 -4.28 -44.55
CA PHE A 227 -16.67 -5.30 -43.57
C PHE A 227 -15.57 -6.35 -43.45
N TRP A 228 -15.17 -6.98 -44.55
CA TRP A 228 -14.11 -8.00 -44.52
C TRP A 228 -12.76 -7.48 -44.03
N ARG A 229 -12.41 -6.22 -44.34
CA ARG A 229 -11.15 -5.62 -43.84
C ARG A 229 -11.20 -5.40 -42.34
N ILE A 230 -12.36 -5.00 -41.82
CA ILE A 230 -12.63 -4.82 -40.39
C ILE A 230 -12.60 -6.18 -39.70
N THR A 231 -13.29 -7.19 -40.22
CA THR A 231 -13.35 -8.54 -39.65
C THR A 231 -11.98 -9.22 -39.67
N ILE A 232 -11.22 -9.14 -40.77
CA ILE A 232 -9.85 -9.68 -40.85
C ILE A 232 -8.95 -9.02 -39.80
N PHE A 233 -9.02 -7.69 -39.67
CA PHE A 233 -8.24 -6.98 -38.66
C PHE A 233 -8.70 -7.31 -37.23
N GLY A 234 -10.01 -7.33 -36.96
CA GLY A 234 -10.57 -7.61 -35.64
C GLY A 234 -10.29 -9.03 -35.18
N GLY A 235 -10.59 -10.03 -36.02
CA GLY A 235 -10.31 -11.43 -35.77
C GLY A 235 -8.81 -11.70 -35.62
N GLY A 236 -7.98 -11.13 -36.50
CA GLY A 236 -6.52 -11.24 -36.37
C GLY A 236 -5.99 -10.61 -35.09
N SER A 237 -6.48 -9.42 -34.71
CA SER A 237 -6.07 -8.77 -33.46
C SER A 237 -6.43 -9.59 -32.23
N LEU A 238 -7.62 -10.23 -32.21
CA LEU A 238 -8.02 -11.15 -31.15
C LEU A 238 -7.07 -12.34 -31.06
N VAL A 239 -6.67 -12.92 -32.20
CA VAL A 239 -5.67 -14.00 -32.24
C VAL A 239 -4.35 -13.55 -31.62
N PHE A 240 -3.86 -12.35 -31.91
CA PHE A 240 -2.63 -11.82 -31.27
C PHE A 240 -2.81 -11.57 -29.77
N ILE A 241 -3.96 -11.04 -29.32
CA ILE A 241 -4.26 -10.84 -27.88
C ILE A 241 -4.22 -12.17 -27.11
N ILE A 242 -4.72 -13.25 -27.71
CA ILE A 242 -4.74 -14.57 -27.08
C ILE A 242 -3.36 -15.23 -27.17
N LEU A 243 -2.76 -15.29 -28.36
CA LEU A 243 -1.54 -16.07 -28.60
C LEU A 243 -0.28 -15.43 -28.02
N CYS A 244 -0.13 -14.10 -28.10
CA CYS A 244 1.12 -13.44 -27.68
C CYS A 244 1.40 -13.55 -26.19
N ILE A 245 0.35 -13.71 -25.39
CA ILE A 245 0.42 -13.88 -23.94
C ILE A 245 -0.35 -15.13 -23.51
N LEU A 246 -0.40 -16.17 -24.36
CA LEU A 246 -1.06 -17.43 -24.02
C LEU A 246 -0.67 -17.99 -22.64
N PRO A 247 0.62 -17.96 -22.22
CA PRO A 247 1.00 -18.40 -20.88
C PRO A 247 0.28 -17.65 -19.75
N TYR A 248 0.00 -16.35 -19.91
CA TYR A 248 -0.78 -15.55 -18.96
C TYR A 248 -2.21 -16.05 -18.83
N TRP A 249 -2.88 -16.35 -19.95
CA TRP A 249 -4.26 -16.85 -19.93
C TRP A 249 -4.37 -18.23 -19.30
N VAL A 250 -3.42 -19.12 -19.61
CA VAL A 250 -3.33 -20.46 -19.00
C VAL A 250 -3.10 -20.33 -17.50
N ASN A 251 -2.18 -19.46 -17.08
CA ASN A 251 -1.93 -19.19 -15.67
C ASN A 251 -3.16 -18.60 -14.97
N SER A 252 -3.81 -17.60 -15.54
CA SER A 252 -4.99 -16.94 -14.95
C SER A 252 -6.16 -17.90 -14.78
N LYS A 253 -6.30 -18.89 -15.67
CA LYS A 253 -7.30 -19.96 -15.53
C LYS A 253 -6.95 -20.93 -14.40
N LYS A 254 -5.66 -21.26 -14.23
CA LYS A 254 -5.18 -22.19 -13.20
C LYS A 254 -5.14 -21.56 -11.81
N ASN A 255 -4.80 -20.28 -11.74
CA ASN A 255 -4.62 -19.47 -10.54
C ASN A 255 -5.50 -18.20 -10.65
N PRO A 256 -6.84 -18.31 -10.56
CA PRO A 256 -7.72 -17.16 -10.63
C PRO A 256 -7.53 -16.21 -9.44
N ILE A 257 -7.73 -14.91 -9.66
CA ILE A 257 -7.69 -13.89 -8.61
C ILE A 257 -9.00 -14.00 -7.80
N THR A 258 -8.96 -14.76 -6.70
CA THR A 258 -10.11 -15.00 -5.81
C THR A 258 -10.01 -14.28 -4.46
N GLN A 259 -8.96 -13.49 -4.27
CA GLN A 259 -8.71 -12.72 -3.06
C GLN A 259 -9.75 -11.62 -2.83
N VAL A 260 -9.96 -11.27 -1.55
CA VAL A 260 -10.78 -10.12 -1.16
C VAL A 260 -10.27 -8.86 -1.88
N PRO A 261 -11.16 -8.09 -2.54
CA PRO A 261 -10.78 -6.85 -3.19
C PRO A 261 -10.10 -5.88 -2.22
N ILE A 262 -8.95 -5.37 -2.64
CA ILE A 262 -8.22 -4.36 -1.89
C ILE A 262 -8.89 -3.01 -2.14
N PRO A 263 -9.32 -2.23 -1.14
CA PRO A 263 -9.90 -0.90 -1.36
C PRO A 263 -8.94 0.03 -2.14
N HIS A 264 -9.46 0.74 -3.15
CA HIS A 264 -8.67 1.62 -4.01
C HIS A 264 -9.40 2.93 -4.24
N GLY A 265 -8.71 4.06 -4.04
CA GLY A 265 -9.35 5.38 -4.01
C GLY A 265 -10.04 5.82 -5.30
N SER A 266 -9.67 5.27 -6.47
CA SER A 266 -10.39 5.55 -7.72
C SER A 266 -11.82 5.00 -7.78
N ARG A 267 -12.23 4.17 -6.80
CA ARG A 267 -13.61 3.67 -6.62
C ARG A 267 -14.40 4.44 -5.57
N ASP A 268 -13.76 5.32 -4.82
CA ASP A 268 -14.44 6.08 -3.77
C ASP A 268 -15.49 7.03 -4.37
N ASN A 269 -16.42 7.47 -3.53
CA ASN A 269 -17.21 8.64 -3.82
C ASN A 269 -16.34 9.90 -3.61
N PHE A 270 -16.04 10.62 -4.70
CA PHE A 270 -15.12 11.76 -4.67
C PHE A 270 -15.66 12.97 -3.89
N PHE A 271 -16.97 13.01 -3.59
CA PHE A 271 -17.55 14.02 -2.71
C PHE A 271 -17.38 13.68 -1.22
N GLU A 272 -17.30 12.39 -0.89
CA GLU A 272 -17.06 11.92 0.49
C GLU A 272 -15.55 11.90 0.79
N VAL A 273 -14.75 11.39 -0.14
CA VAL A 273 -13.29 11.31 -0.03
C VAL A 273 -12.65 12.29 -1.01
N ALA A 274 -12.62 13.57 -0.62
CA ALA A 274 -12.12 14.65 -1.47
C ALA A 274 -10.65 14.46 -1.91
N SER A 275 -9.82 13.79 -1.10
CA SER A 275 -8.45 13.45 -1.49
C SER A 275 -8.38 12.49 -2.67
N SER A 276 -9.29 11.51 -2.74
CA SER A 276 -9.39 10.59 -3.87
C SER A 276 -9.87 11.32 -5.13
N GLY A 277 -10.84 12.24 -5.00
CA GLY A 277 -11.29 13.09 -6.10
C GLY A 277 -10.21 14.03 -6.64
N LEU A 278 -9.34 14.55 -5.76
CA LEU A 278 -8.21 15.39 -6.16
C LEU A 278 -7.24 14.61 -7.06
N VAL A 279 -6.80 13.43 -6.62
CA VAL A 279 -5.78 12.61 -7.30
C VAL A 279 -6.35 11.92 -8.54
N PHE A 280 -7.50 11.25 -8.45
CA PHE A 280 -7.98 10.39 -9.53
C PHE A 280 -8.89 11.09 -10.56
N PHE A 281 -9.27 12.35 -10.32
CA PHE A 281 -10.15 13.09 -11.22
C PHE A 281 -9.63 14.52 -11.51
N LEU A 282 -9.47 15.36 -10.50
CA LEU A 282 -9.21 16.79 -10.71
C LEU A 282 -7.83 17.06 -11.31
N ILE A 283 -6.78 16.42 -10.79
CA ILE A 283 -5.41 16.54 -11.31
C ILE A 283 -5.31 15.98 -12.74
N PRO A 284 -5.76 14.74 -13.05
CA PRO A 284 -5.78 14.20 -14.40
C PRO A 284 -6.41 15.10 -15.45
N TRP A 285 -7.60 15.64 -15.16
CA TRP A 285 -8.29 16.51 -16.11
C TRP A 285 -7.67 17.90 -16.17
N GLY A 286 -7.33 18.50 -15.03
CA GLY A 286 -6.72 19.82 -14.94
C GLY A 286 -7.43 20.87 -15.80
N VAL A 287 -6.67 21.53 -16.69
CA VAL A 287 -7.18 22.55 -17.62
C VAL A 287 -8.22 22.01 -18.61
N LEU A 288 -8.23 20.71 -18.89
CA LEU A 288 -9.19 20.10 -19.82
C LEU A 288 -10.64 20.25 -19.33
N LEU A 289 -10.87 20.38 -18.01
CA LEU A 289 -12.22 20.64 -17.46
C LEU A 289 -12.79 21.97 -17.96
N LEU A 290 -11.96 23.00 -18.14
CA LEU A 290 -12.42 24.33 -18.59
C LEU A 290 -12.91 24.32 -20.03
N ILE A 291 -12.38 23.41 -20.86
CA ILE A 291 -12.70 23.32 -22.30
C ILE A 291 -13.66 22.16 -22.62
N LEU A 292 -14.25 21.52 -21.62
CA LEU A 292 -15.08 20.33 -21.79
C LEU A 292 -16.24 20.51 -22.81
N PRO A 293 -16.98 21.64 -22.86
CA PRO A 293 -18.01 21.86 -23.87
C PRO A 293 -17.46 21.90 -25.29
N TYR A 294 -16.25 22.47 -25.46
CA TYR A 294 -15.57 22.47 -26.75
C TYR A 294 -15.16 21.05 -27.17
N LEU A 295 -14.65 20.25 -26.22
CA LEU A 295 -14.32 18.85 -26.46
C LEU A 295 -15.56 18.07 -26.93
N PHE A 296 -16.68 18.16 -26.21
CA PHE A 296 -17.94 17.52 -26.59
C PHE A 296 -18.45 18.02 -27.95
N TYR A 297 -18.45 19.33 -28.18
CA TYR A 297 -18.84 19.91 -29.48
C TYR A 297 -18.04 19.33 -30.64
N ARG A 298 -16.71 19.24 -30.49
CA ARG A 298 -15.84 18.71 -31.54
C ARG A 298 -15.98 17.20 -31.71
N PHE A 299 -16.03 16.46 -30.60
CA PHE A 299 -16.21 15.01 -30.64
C PHE A 299 -17.55 14.59 -31.23
N TYR A 300 -18.64 15.34 -31.01
CA TYR A 300 -19.95 15.06 -31.62
C TYR A 300 -20.11 15.65 -33.04
N SER A 301 -19.02 16.10 -33.67
CA SER A 301 -19.01 16.37 -35.11
C SER A 301 -19.22 15.07 -35.91
N LYS A 302 -19.84 15.16 -37.09
CA LYS A 302 -20.18 13.98 -37.90
C LYS A 302 -18.99 13.03 -38.10
N ARG A 303 -17.78 13.55 -38.34
CA ARG A 303 -16.56 12.75 -38.51
C ARG A 303 -16.13 12.02 -37.23
N LEU A 304 -16.24 12.68 -36.07
CA LEU A 304 -15.73 12.18 -34.78
C LEU A 304 -16.79 11.51 -33.89
N LEU A 305 -18.05 11.41 -34.34
CA LEU A 305 -19.19 10.96 -33.54
C LEU A 305 -18.90 9.74 -32.64
N PHE A 306 -18.27 8.70 -33.19
CA PHE A 306 -17.96 7.48 -32.43
C PHE A 306 -16.88 7.70 -31.36
N PHE A 307 -15.92 8.61 -31.60
CA PHE A 307 -15.00 9.06 -30.56
C PHE A 307 -15.74 9.87 -29.49
N GLY A 308 -16.79 10.62 -29.84
CA GLY A 308 -17.65 11.29 -28.85
C GLY A 308 -18.41 10.35 -27.94
N LEU A 309 -18.98 9.27 -28.48
CA LEU A 309 -19.62 8.24 -27.66
C LEU A 309 -18.60 7.57 -26.73
N SER A 310 -17.42 7.23 -27.26
CA SER A 310 -16.33 6.62 -26.49
C SER A 310 -15.80 7.54 -25.38
N PHE A 311 -15.54 8.81 -25.71
CA PHE A 311 -15.09 9.83 -24.77
C PHE A 311 -16.13 10.06 -23.66
N SER A 312 -17.42 10.09 -24.01
CA SER A 312 -18.50 10.21 -23.02
C SER A 312 -18.48 9.04 -22.04
N MET A 313 -18.34 7.82 -22.54
CA MET A 313 -18.27 6.61 -21.70
C MET A 313 -17.04 6.62 -20.79
N LEU A 314 -15.86 6.95 -21.33
CA LEU A 314 -14.63 7.03 -20.53
C LEU A 314 -14.71 8.10 -19.44
N ALA A 315 -15.22 9.28 -19.76
CA ALA A 315 -15.39 10.37 -18.79
C ALA A 315 -16.36 9.99 -17.66
N LEU A 316 -17.43 9.26 -17.98
CA LEU A 316 -18.39 8.76 -17.00
C LEU A 316 -17.81 7.63 -16.14
N LEU A 317 -17.14 6.64 -16.74
CA LEU A 317 -16.48 5.56 -16.01
C LEU A 317 -15.38 6.07 -15.07
N GLY A 318 -14.68 7.14 -15.46
CA GLY A 318 -13.67 7.80 -14.63
C GLY A 318 -14.22 8.54 -13.41
N THR A 319 -15.56 8.62 -13.22
CA THR A 319 -16.16 9.24 -12.01
C THR A 319 -16.14 8.32 -10.79
N GLY A 320 -15.70 7.07 -10.91
CA GLY A 320 -15.57 6.15 -9.78
C GLY A 320 -16.90 5.82 -9.10
N GLY A 321 -16.91 5.75 -7.77
CA GLY A 321 -18.13 5.56 -6.97
C GLY A 321 -18.99 6.80 -6.84
N THR A 322 -18.56 7.94 -7.39
CA THR A 322 -19.29 9.22 -7.33
C THR A 322 -20.60 9.20 -8.10
N THR A 323 -20.68 8.38 -9.15
CA THR A 323 -21.94 8.13 -9.87
C THR A 323 -22.27 6.63 -9.84
N PRO A 324 -23.55 6.24 -9.90
CA PRO A 324 -23.91 4.81 -9.90
C PRO A 324 -23.57 4.11 -11.22
N LEU A 325 -23.28 4.87 -12.28
CA LEU A 325 -23.11 4.36 -13.64
C LEU A 325 -21.94 3.36 -13.80
N PRO A 326 -20.73 3.58 -13.23
CA PRO A 326 -19.63 2.64 -13.40
C PRO A 326 -19.96 1.27 -12.79
N ARG A 327 -20.60 1.25 -11.63
CA ARG A 327 -21.08 0.01 -10.99
C ARG A 327 -22.19 -0.66 -11.80
N MET A 328 -23.15 0.10 -12.33
CA MET A 328 -24.23 -0.43 -13.18
C MET A 328 -23.71 -1.04 -14.51
N LEU A 329 -22.69 -0.43 -15.12
CA LEU A 329 -22.16 -0.85 -16.42
C LEU A 329 -21.17 -2.01 -16.31
N LEU A 330 -20.32 -2.01 -15.26
CA LEU A 330 -19.30 -3.03 -15.06
C LEU A 330 -19.83 -4.24 -14.26
N GLY A 331 -20.88 -4.04 -13.46
CA GLY A 331 -21.32 -4.99 -12.43
C GLY A 331 -20.39 -4.97 -11.20
N GLU A 332 -20.86 -5.58 -10.10
CA GLU A 332 -20.14 -5.56 -8.81
C GLU A 332 -18.73 -6.15 -8.92
N THR A 333 -18.58 -7.30 -9.57
CA THR A 333 -17.29 -7.99 -9.64
C THR A 333 -16.22 -7.20 -10.38
N ALA A 334 -16.55 -6.63 -11.55
CA ALA A 334 -15.56 -5.87 -12.32
C ALA A 334 -15.31 -4.48 -11.72
N PHE A 335 -16.31 -3.88 -11.09
CA PHE A 335 -16.13 -2.63 -10.33
C PHE A 335 -15.14 -2.82 -9.19
N GLU A 336 -15.23 -3.92 -8.42
CA GLU A 336 -14.35 -4.17 -7.27
C GLU A 336 -12.92 -4.61 -7.64
N ILE A 337 -12.70 -5.09 -8.87
CA ILE A 337 -11.37 -5.55 -9.33
C ILE A 337 -10.63 -4.48 -10.15
N LEU A 338 -11.34 -3.66 -10.91
CA LEU A 338 -10.72 -2.70 -11.82
C LEU A 338 -10.32 -1.41 -11.12
N THR A 339 -9.14 -0.90 -11.48
CA THR A 339 -8.69 0.45 -11.14
C THR A 339 -9.29 1.45 -12.13
N LEU A 340 -10.23 2.28 -11.66
CA LEU A 340 -11.08 3.12 -12.52
C LEU A 340 -10.38 4.41 -13.02
N ASP A 341 -9.27 4.80 -12.40
CA ASP A 341 -8.38 5.88 -12.83
C ASP A 341 -7.85 5.68 -14.26
N ARG A 342 -7.76 4.42 -14.72
CA ARG A 342 -7.41 4.09 -16.11
C ARG A 342 -8.40 4.68 -17.12
N PHE A 343 -9.67 4.81 -16.78
CA PHE A 343 -10.67 5.43 -17.65
C PHE A 343 -10.46 6.95 -17.76
N THR A 344 -10.11 7.61 -16.65
CA THR A 344 -9.71 9.02 -16.63
C THR A 344 -8.43 9.26 -17.45
N LEU A 345 -7.43 8.38 -17.32
CA LEU A 345 -6.22 8.38 -18.14
C LEU A 345 -6.55 8.33 -19.64
N TRP A 346 -7.39 7.39 -20.06
CA TRP A 346 -7.74 7.25 -21.46
C TRP A 346 -8.60 8.41 -21.99
N ALA A 347 -9.51 8.95 -21.18
CA ALA A 347 -10.34 10.10 -21.55
C ALA A 347 -9.48 11.33 -21.85
N THR A 348 -8.55 11.64 -20.95
CA THR A 348 -7.66 12.81 -21.06
C THR A 348 -6.68 12.66 -22.22
N ILE A 349 -6.09 11.47 -22.43
CA ILE A 349 -5.27 11.18 -23.61
C ILE A 349 -6.06 11.34 -24.91
N MET A 350 -7.32 10.87 -24.94
CA MET A 350 -8.19 11.02 -26.11
C MET A 350 -8.49 12.49 -26.42
N ALA A 351 -8.57 13.34 -25.40
CA ALA A 351 -8.83 14.77 -25.53
C ALA A 351 -7.62 15.59 -26.04
N LEU A 352 -6.38 15.12 -25.84
CA LEU A 352 -5.15 15.87 -26.18
C LEU A 352 -5.10 16.41 -27.62
N PRO A 353 -5.49 15.65 -28.68
CA PRO A 353 -5.58 16.20 -30.04
C PRO A 353 -6.48 17.42 -30.17
N LEU A 354 -7.65 17.39 -29.51
CA LEU A 354 -8.62 18.48 -29.57
C LEU A 354 -8.19 19.65 -28.70
N PHE A 355 -7.46 19.39 -27.62
CA PHE A 355 -6.82 20.43 -26.84
C PHE A 355 -5.73 21.14 -27.65
N GLY A 356 -4.91 20.41 -28.40
CA GLY A 356 -3.96 21.00 -29.35
C GLY A 356 -4.65 21.76 -30.50
N GLU A 357 -5.79 21.28 -30.99
CA GLU A 357 -6.64 22.01 -31.95
C GLU A 357 -7.11 23.34 -31.34
N PHE A 358 -7.61 23.33 -30.10
CA PHE A 358 -8.05 24.53 -29.39
C PHE A 358 -6.90 25.53 -29.20
N ALA A 359 -5.75 25.08 -28.71
CA ALA A 359 -4.58 25.92 -28.48
C ALA A 359 -4.06 26.54 -29.78
N TYR A 360 -3.98 25.77 -30.86
CA TYR A 360 -3.62 26.30 -32.18
C TYR A 360 -4.59 27.39 -32.65
N ARG A 361 -5.90 27.15 -32.53
CA ARG A 361 -6.93 28.12 -32.91
C ARG A 361 -6.87 29.38 -32.05
N LEU A 362 -6.52 29.25 -30.77
CA LEU A 362 -6.34 30.36 -29.84
C LEU A 362 -5.07 31.17 -30.14
N VAL A 363 -3.96 30.56 -30.55
CA VAL A 363 -2.66 31.26 -30.70
C VAL A 363 -2.41 31.78 -32.13
N GLU A 364 -2.83 31.02 -33.14
CA GLU A 364 -2.56 31.31 -34.56
C GLU A 364 -3.80 31.33 -35.45
N GLY A 365 -4.91 30.73 -35.00
CA GLY A 365 -6.08 30.50 -35.86
C GLY A 365 -7.21 31.52 -35.74
N ASP A 366 -8.41 31.04 -36.01
CA ASP A 366 -9.65 31.81 -36.12
C ASP A 366 -10.20 32.30 -34.78
N LEU A 367 -9.92 31.59 -33.67
CA LEU A 367 -10.35 32.06 -32.35
C LEU A 367 -9.54 33.27 -31.91
N LYS A 368 -8.27 33.35 -32.28
CA LYS A 368 -7.47 34.56 -32.09
C LYS A 368 -8.11 35.76 -32.79
N THR A 369 -8.41 35.64 -34.08
CA THR A 369 -9.00 36.75 -34.85
C THR A 369 -10.35 37.14 -34.27
N GLN A 370 -11.23 36.17 -34.00
CA GLN A 370 -12.55 36.44 -33.42
C GLN A 370 -12.48 37.12 -32.04
N LEU A 371 -11.53 36.72 -31.19
CA LEU A 371 -11.31 37.36 -29.88
C LEU A 371 -10.70 38.75 -30.01
N LEU A 372 -9.81 38.97 -30.98
CA LEU A 372 -9.23 40.30 -31.25
C LEU A 372 -10.24 41.27 -31.88
N ASP A 373 -11.21 40.75 -32.62
CA ASP A 373 -12.31 41.55 -33.19
C ASP A 373 -13.36 41.87 -32.12
N SER A 374 -13.60 40.94 -31.19
CA SER A 374 -14.59 41.11 -30.10
C SER A 374 -14.04 41.84 -28.88
N PHE A 375 -12.73 41.76 -28.63
CA PHE A 375 -12.04 42.32 -27.45
C PHE A 375 -10.70 42.96 -27.83
N LYS A 376 -10.21 43.91 -27.03
CA LYS A 376 -8.90 44.54 -27.24
C LYS A 376 -7.75 43.53 -27.14
N LYS A 377 -6.69 43.72 -27.94
CA LYS A 377 -5.43 42.93 -27.91
C LYS A 377 -4.97 42.46 -26.51
N PRO A 378 -4.87 43.30 -25.47
CA PRO A 378 -4.43 42.85 -24.15
C PRO A 378 -5.28 41.74 -23.54
N VAL A 379 -6.60 41.75 -23.73
CA VAL A 379 -7.51 40.74 -23.17
C VAL A 379 -7.22 39.35 -23.73
N HIS A 380 -6.99 39.26 -25.04
CA HIS A 380 -6.62 38.01 -25.70
C HIS A 380 -5.32 37.42 -25.14
N TYR A 381 -4.27 38.24 -24.99
CA TYR A 381 -2.98 37.79 -24.46
C TYR A 381 -3.07 37.39 -22.98
N VAL A 382 -3.86 38.09 -22.17
CA VAL A 382 -4.10 37.71 -20.77
C VAL A 382 -4.85 36.37 -20.69
N LEU A 383 -5.86 36.14 -21.53
CA LEU A 383 -6.60 34.87 -21.53
C LEU A 383 -5.73 33.70 -22.03
N ALA A 384 -5.07 33.85 -23.18
CA ALA A 384 -4.24 32.80 -23.76
C ALA A 384 -2.98 32.53 -22.90
N GLY A 385 -2.31 33.59 -22.45
CA GLY A 385 -1.16 33.50 -21.55
C GLY A 385 -1.55 32.95 -20.18
N GLY A 386 -2.65 33.41 -19.60
CA GLY A 386 -3.18 32.93 -18.33
C GLY A 386 -3.53 31.45 -18.37
N MET A 387 -4.17 30.96 -19.44
CA MET A 387 -4.42 29.53 -19.61
C MET A 387 -3.12 28.72 -19.68
N GLY A 388 -2.10 29.23 -20.37
CA GLY A 388 -0.76 28.62 -20.41
C GLY A 388 -0.08 28.59 -19.04
N VAL A 389 -0.18 29.67 -18.26
CA VAL A 389 0.34 29.74 -16.88
C VAL A 389 -0.38 28.75 -15.97
N VAL A 390 -1.71 28.67 -16.04
CA VAL A 390 -2.50 27.69 -15.24
C VAL A 390 -2.13 26.26 -15.63
N PHE A 391 -1.96 25.98 -16.92
CA PHE A 391 -1.54 24.66 -17.39
C PHE A 391 -0.17 24.26 -16.84
N MET A 392 0.81 25.17 -16.89
CA MET A 392 2.14 24.94 -16.32
C MET A 392 2.10 24.83 -14.79
N ALA A 393 1.29 25.65 -14.12
CA ALA A 393 1.13 25.61 -12.67
C ALA A 393 0.56 24.27 -12.21
N ILE A 394 -0.42 23.71 -12.93
CA ILE A 394 -0.95 22.36 -12.66
C ILE A 394 0.14 21.31 -12.88
N ALA A 395 0.91 21.39 -13.97
CA ALA A 395 2.00 20.45 -14.22
C ALA A 395 3.05 20.46 -13.10
N ILE A 396 3.49 21.64 -12.67
CA ILE A 396 4.44 21.82 -11.55
C ILE A 396 3.82 21.33 -10.23
N PHE A 397 2.55 21.66 -9.98
CA PHE A 397 1.83 21.20 -8.79
C PHE A 397 1.77 19.69 -8.73
N THR A 398 1.39 19.02 -9.83
CA THR A 398 1.37 17.55 -9.95
C THR A 398 2.74 16.96 -9.60
N MET A 399 3.83 17.48 -10.16
CA MET A 399 5.17 16.98 -9.82
C MET A 399 5.56 17.19 -8.36
N SER A 400 5.05 18.26 -7.74
CA SER A 400 5.38 18.65 -6.37
C SER A 400 4.53 17.92 -5.33
N LEU A 401 3.55 17.10 -5.73
CA LEU A 401 2.65 16.40 -4.80
C LEU A 401 3.41 15.55 -3.78
N ASN A 402 4.45 14.83 -4.22
CA ASN A 402 5.27 14.00 -3.33
C ASN A 402 6.06 14.83 -2.28
N TYR A 403 6.26 16.14 -2.51
CA TYR A 403 6.89 17.01 -1.51
C TYR A 403 5.90 17.39 -0.40
N PHE A 404 4.63 17.62 -0.74
CA PHE A 404 3.59 17.93 0.24
C PHE A 404 3.13 16.69 1.00
N ARG A 405 3.06 15.55 0.32
CA ARG A 405 2.67 14.27 0.91
C ARG A 405 3.50 13.15 0.27
N PRO A 406 4.59 12.72 0.93
CA PRO A 406 5.43 11.65 0.43
C PRO A 406 4.62 10.37 0.19
N SER A 407 4.73 9.81 -1.01
CA SER A 407 4.13 8.53 -1.40
C SER A 407 4.89 7.33 -0.82
N GLN A 408 6.16 7.53 -0.44
CA GLN A 408 7.08 6.50 0.03
C GLN A 408 7.82 6.98 1.30
N PRO A 409 8.26 6.04 2.16
CA PRO A 409 9.21 6.34 3.23
C PRO A 409 10.52 6.94 2.69
N GLN A 410 11.31 7.53 3.60
CA GLN A 410 12.63 8.05 3.24
C GLN A 410 13.52 6.96 2.63
N LYS A 411 14.40 7.35 1.72
CA LYS A 411 15.27 6.43 1.00
C LYS A 411 16.19 5.67 1.96
N ILE A 412 16.12 4.35 1.92
CA ILE A 412 16.89 3.45 2.79
C ILE A 412 18.21 3.06 2.13
N LYS A 413 19.30 3.10 2.90
CA LYS A 413 20.59 2.52 2.49
C LYS A 413 20.52 1.00 2.66
N MET A 414 20.40 0.26 1.56
CA MET A 414 20.19 -1.19 1.60
C MET A 414 21.44 -2.01 1.94
N LEU A 415 22.65 -1.49 1.72
CA LEU A 415 23.89 -2.27 1.84
C LEU A 415 24.08 -2.95 3.20
N PRO A 416 23.83 -2.30 4.36
CA PRO A 416 23.94 -2.99 5.66
C PRO A 416 22.98 -4.17 5.81
N ILE A 417 21.77 -4.07 5.26
CA ILE A 417 20.76 -5.14 5.29
C ILE A 417 21.21 -6.30 4.40
N VAL A 418 21.69 -6.00 3.20
CA VAL A 418 22.19 -6.99 2.24
C VAL A 418 23.40 -7.71 2.82
N ASN A 419 24.33 -6.98 3.44
CA ASN A 419 25.49 -7.56 4.11
C ASN A 419 25.05 -8.48 5.25
N PHE A 420 24.09 -8.05 6.08
CA PHE A 420 23.55 -8.89 7.14
C PHE A 420 22.93 -10.19 6.58
N LEU A 421 22.12 -10.11 5.52
CA LEU A 421 21.46 -11.29 4.92
C LEU A 421 22.46 -12.25 4.23
N ASN A 422 23.54 -11.72 3.66
CA ASN A 422 24.57 -12.52 3.00
C ASN A 422 25.62 -13.08 3.99
N GLN A 423 25.67 -12.57 5.22
CA GLN A 423 26.52 -13.09 6.29
C GLN A 423 25.84 -14.27 6.98
N ASP A 424 26.65 -15.18 7.51
CA ASP A 424 26.22 -16.25 8.43
C ASP A 424 25.03 -17.11 7.93
N GLN A 425 24.90 -17.27 6.61
CA GLN A 425 23.83 -18.03 5.95
C GLN A 425 22.42 -17.53 6.33
N HIS A 426 22.28 -16.25 6.69
CA HIS A 426 20.98 -15.67 7.07
C HIS A 426 19.94 -15.74 5.94
N ASP A 427 20.38 -15.87 4.69
CA ASP A 427 19.56 -16.12 3.50
C ASP A 427 18.86 -17.50 3.48
N GLN A 428 19.22 -18.42 4.38
CA GLN A 428 18.51 -19.70 4.56
C GLN A 428 17.16 -19.56 5.27
N TRP A 429 16.83 -18.38 5.78
CA TRP A 429 15.53 -18.09 6.39
C TRP A 429 14.80 -16.99 5.62
N ARG A 430 13.48 -16.92 5.82
CA ARG A 430 12.70 -15.80 5.29
C ARG A 430 12.84 -14.57 6.19
N TYR A 431 12.74 -13.40 5.58
CA TYR A 431 12.67 -12.12 6.27
C TYR A 431 11.34 -11.39 6.04
N LEU A 432 11.06 -10.38 6.86
CA LEU A 432 9.96 -9.42 6.67
C LEU A 432 10.50 -7.99 6.86
N THR A 433 9.94 -7.04 6.11
CA THR A 433 10.28 -5.61 6.21
C THR A 433 9.09 -4.82 6.70
N LEU A 434 9.30 -3.92 7.67
CA LEU A 434 8.26 -3.06 8.23
C LEU A 434 8.69 -1.58 8.13
N GLY A 435 7.94 -0.77 7.39
CA GLY A 435 8.23 0.66 7.17
C GLY A 435 9.20 0.94 6.01
N PHE A 436 9.22 0.07 5.00
CA PHE A 436 10.09 0.19 3.82
C PHE A 436 9.37 0.80 2.62
N GLY A 437 8.03 0.72 2.59
CA GLY A 437 7.26 1.04 1.40
C GLY A 437 7.70 0.17 0.22
N ASP A 438 7.59 0.71 -0.99
CA ASP A 438 7.91 -0.03 -2.21
C ASP A 438 9.41 -0.31 -2.36
N GLN A 439 10.25 0.22 -1.46
CA GLN A 439 11.68 -0.06 -1.42
C GLN A 439 11.99 -1.52 -1.05
N MET A 440 11.05 -2.27 -0.46
CA MET A 440 11.25 -3.72 -0.24
C MET A 440 11.47 -4.47 -1.57
N ALA A 441 10.84 -4.02 -2.67
CA ALA A 441 11.05 -4.62 -3.98
C ALA A 441 12.50 -4.43 -4.45
N TRP A 442 13.10 -3.28 -4.14
CA TRP A 442 14.52 -3.04 -4.41
C TRP A 442 15.42 -3.94 -3.55
N LEU A 443 15.12 -4.09 -2.25
CA LEU A 443 15.85 -5.02 -1.38
C LEU A 443 15.83 -6.45 -1.94
N SER A 444 14.67 -6.94 -2.39
CA SER A 444 14.51 -8.28 -2.97
C SER A 444 15.31 -8.51 -4.28
N THR A 445 15.76 -7.46 -4.97
CA THR A 445 16.66 -7.62 -6.13
C THR A 445 18.13 -7.80 -5.73
N LEU A 446 18.50 -7.35 -4.53
CA LEU A 446 19.89 -7.28 -4.06
C LEU A 446 20.31 -8.49 -3.21
N THR A 447 19.38 -9.39 -2.87
CA THR A 447 19.63 -10.57 -2.04
C THR A 447 18.91 -11.80 -2.59
N ASN A 448 19.42 -12.98 -2.25
CA ASN A 448 18.77 -14.27 -2.51
C ASN A 448 17.81 -14.68 -1.39
N ALA A 449 17.84 -13.99 -0.24
CA ALA A 449 16.92 -14.26 0.85
C ALA A 449 15.47 -14.04 0.40
N MET A 450 14.58 -14.93 0.82
CA MET A 450 13.16 -14.89 0.46
C MET A 450 12.34 -14.15 1.51
N THR A 451 11.17 -13.65 1.14
CA THR A 451 10.21 -13.03 2.07
C THR A 451 8.81 -13.63 1.92
N VAL A 452 8.03 -13.53 3.01
CA VAL A 452 6.61 -13.91 3.05
C VAL A 452 5.70 -12.86 2.42
N ASP A 453 6.18 -11.63 2.29
CA ASP A 453 5.45 -10.49 1.72
C ASP A 453 5.82 -10.27 0.24
N GLY A 454 5.23 -9.26 -0.41
CA GLY A 454 5.54 -8.90 -1.79
C GLY A 454 4.81 -7.63 -2.27
N ASN A 455 5.26 -7.04 -3.38
CA ASN A 455 4.62 -5.84 -3.93
C ASN A 455 3.67 -6.12 -5.09
N TYR A 456 3.67 -7.35 -5.64
CA TYR A 456 2.72 -7.71 -6.69
C TYR A 456 1.45 -8.34 -6.11
N HIS A 457 0.48 -7.52 -5.73
CA HIS A 457 -0.67 -7.97 -4.92
C HIS A 457 -1.61 -8.96 -5.63
N SER A 458 -1.58 -9.05 -6.96
CA SER A 458 -2.35 -10.06 -7.71
C SER A 458 -1.76 -11.46 -7.62
N ALA A 459 -0.52 -11.60 -7.15
CA ALA A 459 0.15 -12.88 -6.96
C ALA A 459 0.15 -13.37 -5.50
N ARG A 460 -0.60 -12.73 -4.60
CA ARG A 460 -0.76 -13.20 -3.22
C ARG A 460 -1.38 -14.59 -3.23
N ARG A 461 -0.74 -15.54 -2.54
CA ARG A 461 -1.21 -16.94 -2.41
C ARG A 461 -1.53 -17.35 -0.99
N LEU A 462 -0.95 -16.64 -0.01
CA LEU A 462 -1.08 -16.98 1.39
C LEU A 462 -2.48 -16.62 1.89
N PRO A 463 -3.23 -17.55 2.53
CA PRO A 463 -4.57 -17.29 3.05
C PRO A 463 -4.66 -16.03 3.91
N GLU A 464 -3.62 -15.76 4.71
CA GLU A 464 -3.52 -14.62 5.61
C GLU A 464 -3.46 -13.28 4.87
N LEU A 465 -3.06 -13.30 3.58
CA LEU A 465 -3.02 -12.14 2.68
C LEU A 465 -4.19 -12.11 1.70
N THR A 466 -4.82 -13.25 1.37
CA THR A 466 -5.92 -13.32 0.37
C THR A 466 -7.31 -13.20 0.97
N THR A 467 -7.48 -13.51 2.25
CA THR A 467 -8.77 -13.41 2.98
C THR A 467 -9.01 -12.03 3.59
N ARG A 468 -8.04 -11.11 3.52
CA ARG A 468 -8.11 -9.77 4.12
C ARG A 468 -7.70 -8.69 3.12
N ALA A 469 -8.22 -7.48 3.33
CA ALA A 469 -7.96 -6.31 2.48
C ALA A 469 -6.58 -5.65 2.75
N VAL A 470 -5.52 -6.47 2.78
CA VAL A 470 -4.15 -6.05 3.15
C VAL A 470 -3.18 -6.21 1.97
N GLU A 471 -2.76 -5.09 1.37
CA GLU A 471 -1.79 -5.08 0.26
C GLU A 471 -0.43 -5.68 0.63
N ARG A 472 0.11 -5.21 1.75
CA ARG A 472 1.40 -5.57 2.36
C ARG A 472 1.26 -5.59 3.87
N LEU A 473 2.05 -6.41 4.55
CA LEU A 473 1.99 -6.53 6.01
C LEU A 473 2.44 -5.24 6.71
N GLU A 474 3.29 -4.43 6.08
CA GLU A 474 3.63 -3.08 6.57
C GLU A 474 2.50 -2.06 6.44
N ASN A 475 1.47 -2.31 5.61
CA ASN A 475 0.32 -1.41 5.51
C ASN A 475 -0.69 -1.66 6.65
N SER A 476 -0.42 -2.64 7.53
CA SER A 476 -1.24 -2.96 8.69
C SER A 476 -1.52 -1.75 9.59
N LYS A 477 -0.55 -0.84 9.75
CA LYS A 477 -0.69 0.41 10.50
C LYS A 477 -1.82 1.31 9.97
N PHE A 478 -2.09 1.27 8.67
CA PHE A 478 -3.06 2.13 7.99
C PHE A 478 -4.37 1.42 7.67
N ARG A 479 -4.39 0.08 7.67
CA ARG A 479 -5.58 -0.75 7.40
C ARG A 479 -6.33 -1.16 8.68
N GLY A 480 -5.92 -0.62 9.83
CA GLY A 480 -6.54 -0.91 11.11
C GLY A 480 -6.43 -2.38 11.51
N ILE A 481 -7.53 -2.94 11.99
CA ILE A 481 -7.53 -4.22 12.71
C ILE A 481 -7.38 -5.41 11.77
N GLU A 482 -7.96 -5.36 10.57
CA GLU A 482 -7.72 -6.41 9.56
C GLU A 482 -6.24 -6.52 9.21
N GLY A 483 -5.60 -5.35 9.05
CA GLY A 483 -4.17 -5.20 8.82
C GLY A 483 -3.32 -5.79 9.94
N ILE A 484 -3.51 -5.31 11.17
CA ILE A 484 -2.73 -5.76 12.33
C ILE A 484 -2.94 -7.25 12.60
N GLY A 485 -4.18 -7.74 12.47
CA GLY A 485 -4.46 -9.14 12.67
C GLY A 485 -3.76 -10.04 11.64
N SER A 486 -3.58 -9.58 10.39
CA SER A 486 -2.84 -10.35 9.37
C SER A 486 -1.36 -10.43 9.76
N LEU A 487 -0.77 -9.29 10.16
CA LEU A 487 0.60 -9.26 10.68
C LEU A 487 0.78 -10.18 11.89
N GLN A 488 -0.13 -10.14 12.87
CA GLN A 488 -0.08 -10.99 14.06
C GLN A 488 -0.01 -12.48 13.70
N GLN A 489 -0.76 -12.95 12.70
CA GLN A 489 -0.72 -14.36 12.29
C GLN A 489 0.67 -14.81 11.85
N PHE A 490 1.40 -13.98 11.09
CA PHE A 490 2.78 -14.26 10.70
C PHE A 490 3.76 -14.22 11.88
N LEU A 491 3.51 -13.33 12.85
CA LEU A 491 4.36 -13.19 14.04
C LEU A 491 4.17 -14.32 15.06
N THR A 492 2.99 -14.95 15.07
CA THR A 492 2.62 -15.99 16.06
C THR A 492 2.77 -17.40 15.56
N VAL A 493 2.97 -17.59 14.25
CA VAL A 493 3.29 -18.90 13.67
C VAL A 493 4.44 -18.77 12.65
N PRO A 494 5.61 -18.23 13.06
CA PRO A 494 6.73 -17.96 12.16
C PRO A 494 7.34 -19.22 11.55
N GLU A 495 7.29 -20.36 12.24
CA GLU A 495 7.84 -21.65 11.81
C GLU A 495 7.18 -22.16 10.53
N LYS A 496 5.87 -21.94 10.39
CA LYS A 496 5.08 -22.29 9.19
C LYS A 496 5.67 -21.65 7.93
N TYR A 497 6.32 -20.50 8.08
CA TYR A 497 6.89 -19.74 6.98
C TYR A 497 8.41 -19.69 6.98
N ASN A 498 9.11 -20.39 7.88
CA ASN A 498 10.55 -20.25 8.07
C ASN A 498 10.97 -18.77 8.26
N LEU A 499 10.10 -17.95 8.86
CA LEU A 499 10.32 -16.52 9.05
C LEU A 499 11.18 -16.31 10.29
N LYS A 500 12.41 -15.81 10.11
CA LYS A 500 13.38 -15.66 11.22
C LYS A 500 13.75 -14.22 11.52
N TYR A 501 13.82 -13.37 10.50
CA TYR A 501 14.31 -12.00 10.64
C TYR A 501 13.26 -10.97 10.26
N ILE A 502 13.16 -9.89 11.04
CA ILE A 502 12.31 -8.74 10.73
C ILE A 502 13.15 -7.46 10.78
N PHE A 503 13.13 -6.70 9.69
CA PHE A 503 13.76 -5.40 9.59
C PHE A 503 12.73 -4.31 9.89
N SER A 504 12.82 -3.72 11.08
CA SER A 504 11.92 -2.66 11.53
C SER A 504 12.54 -1.29 11.31
N ASN A 505 11.94 -0.50 10.42
CA ASN A 505 12.25 0.91 10.21
C ASN A 505 11.20 1.84 10.85
N ASP A 506 9.97 1.35 11.05
CA ASP A 506 8.90 2.06 11.75
C ASP A 506 8.70 1.49 13.15
N LYS A 507 9.07 2.28 14.17
CA LYS A 507 8.95 1.92 15.59
C LYS A 507 7.54 1.49 15.99
N PHE A 508 6.50 1.92 15.26
CA PHE A 508 5.11 1.49 15.48
C PHE A 508 4.99 -0.02 15.70
N TYR A 509 5.81 -0.84 15.03
CA TYR A 509 5.75 -2.30 15.12
C TYR A 509 6.53 -2.92 16.26
N ASP A 510 7.46 -2.20 16.89
CA ASP A 510 8.37 -2.80 17.86
C ASP A 510 7.67 -3.41 19.10
N PRO A 511 6.58 -2.83 19.66
CA PRO A 511 5.87 -3.44 20.79
C PRO A 511 5.26 -4.79 20.43
N ILE A 512 4.60 -4.93 19.27
CA ILE A 512 4.00 -6.22 18.88
C ILE A 512 5.06 -7.29 18.64
N LEU A 513 6.24 -6.92 18.13
CA LEU A 513 7.36 -7.84 17.98
C LEU A 513 7.81 -8.36 19.35
N PHE A 514 8.07 -7.46 20.30
CA PHE A 514 8.46 -7.83 21.66
C PHE A 514 7.42 -8.73 22.34
N PHE A 515 6.15 -8.33 22.31
CA PHE A 515 5.08 -9.06 22.99
C PHE A 515 4.64 -10.35 22.26
N CYS A 516 5.07 -10.57 21.02
CA CYS A 516 4.97 -11.88 20.35
C CYS A 516 6.24 -12.74 20.55
N GLY A 517 7.19 -12.29 21.36
CA GLY A 517 8.42 -13.02 21.71
C GLY A 517 9.51 -12.95 20.64
N TRP A 518 9.54 -11.89 19.84
CA TRP A 518 10.69 -11.58 19.00
C TRP A 518 11.74 -10.84 19.83
N GLN A 519 13.01 -11.12 19.60
CA GLN A 519 14.11 -10.48 20.32
C GLN A 519 14.89 -9.50 19.44
N ARG A 520 15.39 -8.43 20.06
CA ARG A 520 16.32 -7.50 19.40
C ARG A 520 17.66 -8.18 19.22
N LEU A 521 18.13 -8.27 17.97
CA LEU A 521 19.46 -8.79 17.64
C LEU A 521 20.49 -7.66 17.63
N GLN A 522 20.35 -6.71 16.71
CA GLN A 522 21.22 -5.55 16.59
C GLN A 522 20.59 -4.43 15.75
N GLN A 523 21.01 -3.19 16.00
CA GLN A 523 20.70 -2.07 15.12
C GLN A 523 21.80 -1.95 14.06
N LEU A 524 21.42 -1.97 12.79
CA LEU A 524 22.35 -1.82 11.66
C LEU A 524 22.85 -0.37 11.55
N GLU A 525 23.97 -0.16 10.85
CA GLU A 525 24.58 1.17 10.64
C GLU A 525 23.65 2.20 9.98
N ASN A 526 22.63 1.74 9.26
CA ASN A 526 21.61 2.59 8.64
C ASN A 526 20.44 2.94 9.58
N GLY A 527 20.51 2.55 10.86
CA GLY A 527 19.51 2.83 11.89
C GLY A 527 18.37 1.81 11.99
N ILE A 528 18.36 0.77 11.15
CA ILE A 528 17.29 -0.24 11.13
C ILE A 528 17.49 -1.27 12.23
N MET A 529 16.42 -1.54 12.99
CA MET A 529 16.43 -2.55 14.04
C MET A 529 16.14 -3.93 13.46
N VAL A 530 17.05 -4.89 13.69
CA VAL A 530 16.84 -6.30 13.35
C VAL A 530 16.24 -7.04 14.53
N TRP A 531 15.07 -7.63 14.30
CA TRP A 531 14.41 -8.55 15.23
C TRP A 531 14.59 -9.99 14.75
N GLU A 532 14.77 -10.91 15.67
CA GLU A 532 14.97 -12.34 15.40
C GLU A 532 13.98 -13.18 16.21
N ARG A 533 13.51 -14.27 15.61
CA ARG A 533 12.86 -15.37 16.32
C ARG A 533 13.80 -16.58 16.37
N LEU A 534 14.05 -17.11 17.56
CA LEU A 534 14.91 -18.26 17.76
C LEU A 534 14.19 -19.58 17.45
N ASN A 535 14.96 -20.66 17.26
CA ASN A 535 14.46 -22.02 17.01
C ASN A 535 13.61 -22.19 15.73
N ILE A 536 13.72 -21.27 14.77
CA ILE A 536 13.07 -21.40 13.46
C ILE A 536 13.90 -22.32 12.54
N PRO A 537 13.32 -23.40 11.99
CA PRO A 537 14.04 -24.26 11.06
C PRO A 537 14.37 -23.49 9.77
N PRO A 538 15.58 -23.70 9.19
CA PRO A 538 15.92 -23.12 7.90
C PRO A 538 15.00 -23.66 6.81
N LEU A 539 14.98 -22.97 5.68
CA LEU A 539 14.24 -23.38 4.50
C LEU A 539 14.68 -24.79 4.06
N PRO A 540 13.74 -25.63 3.60
CA PRO A 540 14.08 -26.95 3.08
C PRO A 540 14.98 -26.81 1.86
N LYS A 541 15.95 -27.72 1.71
CA LYS A 541 16.89 -27.71 0.56
C LYS A 541 16.18 -27.78 -0.80
N ILE A 542 14.99 -28.38 -0.85
CA ILE A 542 14.16 -28.47 -2.03
C ILE A 542 12.85 -27.74 -1.73
N ILE A 543 12.67 -26.58 -2.36
CA ILE A 543 11.45 -25.78 -2.23
C ILE A 543 10.52 -26.16 -3.38
N PRO A 544 9.23 -26.45 -3.10
CA PRO A 544 8.28 -26.78 -4.14
C PRO A 544 8.13 -25.60 -5.11
N LYS A 545 8.05 -25.91 -6.41
CA LYS A 545 7.75 -24.93 -7.46
C LYS A 545 6.62 -25.44 -8.33
N GLU A 546 5.84 -24.52 -8.86
CA GLU A 546 4.82 -24.85 -9.83
C GLU A 546 5.48 -25.10 -11.20
N THR A 547 5.40 -26.32 -11.70
CA THR A 547 5.96 -26.65 -13.01
C THR A 547 5.04 -26.19 -14.13
N VAL A 548 5.63 -25.54 -15.13
CA VAL A 548 4.96 -25.07 -16.34
C VAL A 548 5.55 -25.81 -17.54
N PRO A 549 4.72 -26.29 -18.49
CA PRO A 549 5.21 -26.93 -19.71
C PRO A 549 6.25 -26.10 -20.47
N ASN A 550 7.29 -26.77 -21.00
CA ASN A 550 8.42 -26.10 -21.66
C ASN A 550 8.01 -25.21 -22.84
N TYR A 551 7.00 -25.58 -23.62
CA TYR A 551 6.55 -24.76 -24.73
C TYR A 551 5.99 -23.40 -24.26
N LEU A 552 5.29 -23.35 -23.13
CA LEU A 552 4.80 -22.08 -22.55
C LEU A 552 5.96 -21.22 -22.04
N LYS A 553 7.01 -21.84 -21.48
CA LYS A 553 8.23 -21.13 -21.05
C LYS A 553 8.92 -20.47 -22.24
N VAL A 554 9.13 -21.22 -23.33
CA VAL A 554 9.74 -20.71 -24.57
C VAL A 554 8.90 -19.61 -25.20
N MET A 555 7.57 -19.79 -25.27
CA MET A 555 6.66 -18.75 -25.75
C MET A 555 6.78 -17.46 -24.94
N TRP A 556 6.78 -17.55 -23.61
CA TRP A 556 6.89 -16.40 -22.71
C TRP A 556 8.23 -15.66 -22.84
N GLY A 557 9.33 -16.40 -23.02
CA GLY A 557 10.67 -15.84 -23.16
C GLY A 557 10.96 -15.24 -24.53
N LEU A 558 10.37 -15.76 -25.62
CA LEU A 558 10.73 -15.35 -26.99
C LEU A 558 9.69 -14.46 -27.68
N ILE A 559 8.39 -14.72 -27.51
CA ILE A 559 7.34 -14.01 -28.26
C ILE A 559 7.37 -12.50 -27.99
N PRO A 560 7.42 -12.01 -26.73
CA PRO A 560 7.37 -10.58 -26.45
C PRO A 560 8.49 -9.79 -27.18
N LEU A 561 9.75 -10.19 -27.02
CA LEU A 561 10.85 -9.56 -27.76
C LEU A 561 10.72 -9.75 -29.28
N GLY A 562 10.27 -10.93 -29.72
CA GLY A 562 9.99 -11.19 -31.13
C GLY A 562 8.97 -10.20 -31.70
N THR A 563 7.92 -9.85 -30.96
CA THR A 563 6.93 -8.84 -31.39
C THR A 563 7.56 -7.47 -31.57
N LEU A 564 8.46 -7.05 -30.67
CA LEU A 564 9.17 -5.79 -30.76
C LEU A 564 10.10 -5.75 -31.97
N ILE A 565 10.89 -6.81 -32.19
CA ILE A 565 11.79 -6.94 -33.33
C ILE A 565 11.01 -6.91 -34.65
N LEU A 566 9.91 -7.66 -34.75
CA LEU A 566 9.05 -7.67 -35.95
C LEU A 566 8.40 -6.29 -36.19
N ALA A 567 7.95 -5.62 -35.14
CA ALA A 567 7.39 -4.27 -35.26
C ALA A 567 8.45 -3.28 -35.78
N PHE A 568 9.69 -3.37 -35.29
CA PHE A 568 10.81 -2.56 -35.75
C PHE A 568 11.15 -2.84 -37.22
N ILE A 569 11.30 -4.11 -37.61
CA ILE A 569 11.59 -4.54 -38.99
C ILE A 569 10.52 -4.01 -39.95
N PHE A 570 9.25 -4.29 -39.70
CA PHE A 570 8.18 -3.85 -40.59
C PHE A 570 8.11 -2.32 -40.68
N LYS A 571 8.29 -1.59 -39.57
CA LYS A 571 8.28 -0.12 -39.61
C LYS A 571 9.44 0.48 -40.39
N ILE A 572 10.65 -0.05 -40.23
CA ILE A 572 11.83 0.47 -40.91
C ILE A 572 11.83 0.06 -42.38
N GLN A 573 11.64 -1.23 -42.69
CA GLN A 573 11.68 -1.75 -44.04
C GLN A 573 10.66 -1.06 -44.94
N PHE A 574 9.41 -0.90 -44.47
CA PHE A 574 8.38 -0.25 -45.27
C PHE A 574 8.60 1.27 -45.41
N ARG A 575 9.24 1.92 -44.43
CA ARG A 575 9.62 3.34 -44.54
C ARG A 575 10.75 3.54 -45.56
N TRP A 576 11.72 2.63 -45.61
CA TRP A 576 12.77 2.62 -46.63
C TRP A 576 12.19 2.35 -48.02
N TYR A 577 11.28 1.39 -48.15
CA TYR A 577 10.55 1.13 -49.38
C TYR A 577 9.79 2.36 -49.90
N ASP A 578 9.09 3.09 -49.02
CA ASP A 578 8.40 4.33 -49.38
C ASP A 578 9.37 5.45 -49.80
N LYS A 579 10.58 5.49 -49.23
CA LYS A 579 11.64 6.44 -49.60
C LYS A 579 12.27 6.12 -50.97
N LEU A 580 12.42 4.83 -51.29
CA LEU A 580 13.00 4.35 -52.56
C LEU A 580 12.04 4.51 -53.75
N LYS A 581 10.72 4.40 -53.54
CA LYS A 581 9.71 4.49 -54.62
C LYS A 581 9.25 5.90 -54.99
N GLU A 582 9.92 6.95 -54.51
CA GLU A 582 9.62 8.39 -54.75
C GLU A 582 8.13 8.79 -54.64
N ASN A 583 7.32 8.00 -53.94
CA ASN A 583 5.90 8.24 -53.83
C ASN A 583 5.68 9.19 -52.65
N SER A 584 5.66 10.50 -52.93
CA SER A 584 5.14 11.52 -52.01
C SER A 584 3.61 11.42 -51.84
N ARG A 585 3.11 10.22 -51.53
CA ARG A 585 1.68 10.00 -51.31
C ARG A 585 1.28 10.73 -50.04
N MET A 586 0.47 11.78 -50.18
CA MET A 586 -0.23 12.39 -49.06
C MET A 586 -1.00 11.30 -48.30
N HIS A 587 -0.87 11.29 -46.97
CA HIS A 587 -1.65 10.37 -46.16
C HIS A 587 -3.15 10.58 -46.40
N PRO A 588 -3.97 9.50 -46.45
CA PRO A 588 -5.37 9.61 -46.87
C PRO A 588 -6.24 10.48 -45.96
N PHE A 589 -5.82 10.73 -44.72
CA PHE A 589 -6.52 11.58 -43.77
C PHE A 589 -6.25 13.09 -43.93
N PHE A 590 -5.26 13.52 -44.75
CA PHE A 590 -5.05 14.95 -45.02
C PHE A 590 -6.20 15.60 -45.80
N GLY A 591 -7.03 14.81 -46.49
CA GLY A 591 -8.19 15.32 -47.23
C GLY A 591 -9.36 15.75 -46.33
N HIS A 592 -9.31 15.48 -45.02
CA HIS A 592 -10.39 15.70 -44.07
C HIS A 592 -10.04 16.75 -43.01
N THR A 593 -9.12 17.66 -43.33
CA THR A 593 -8.78 18.79 -42.45
C THR A 593 -10.02 19.66 -42.16
N PRO A 594 -10.33 19.96 -40.89
CA PRO A 594 -11.45 20.81 -40.58
C PRO A 594 -11.20 22.22 -41.11
N LYS A 595 -12.24 22.85 -41.67
CA LYS A 595 -12.24 24.29 -41.93
C LYS A 595 -12.80 24.98 -40.69
N TYR A 596 -12.07 25.96 -40.16
CA TYR A 596 -12.44 26.68 -38.95
C TYR A 596 -13.03 28.04 -39.29
N ASN A 597 -14.25 28.30 -38.80
CA ASN A 597 -15.01 29.53 -39.04
C ASN A 597 -15.48 30.15 -37.71
N GLY A 598 -14.56 30.36 -36.77
CA GLY A 598 -14.85 30.85 -35.44
C GLY A 598 -15.71 29.91 -34.59
N PHE A 599 -16.06 30.35 -33.38
CA PHE A 599 -17.16 29.80 -32.61
C PHE A 599 -18.47 30.47 -33.01
N THR A 600 -19.53 29.66 -33.12
CA THR A 600 -20.89 30.18 -33.18
C THR A 600 -21.21 30.90 -31.86
N LYS A 601 -22.08 31.91 -31.90
CA LYS A 601 -22.47 32.68 -30.70
C LYS A 601 -22.94 31.76 -29.56
N LEU A 602 -23.70 30.71 -29.88
CA LEU A 602 -24.16 29.72 -28.91
C LEU A 602 -23.00 28.93 -28.27
N LEU A 603 -22.08 28.40 -29.07
CA LEU A 603 -20.94 27.63 -28.55
C LEU A 603 -20.01 28.51 -27.70
N TYR A 604 -19.80 29.75 -28.12
CA TYR A 604 -19.04 30.74 -27.35
C TYR A 604 -19.70 30.99 -25.98
N VAL A 605 -21.00 31.27 -25.94
CA VAL A 605 -21.74 31.50 -24.68
C VAL A 605 -21.72 30.26 -23.78
N ILE A 606 -21.97 29.07 -24.30
CA ILE A 606 -21.93 27.82 -23.51
C ILE A 606 -20.52 27.57 -22.96
N SER A 607 -19.49 27.72 -23.78
CA SER A 607 -18.11 27.49 -23.35
C SER A 607 -17.64 28.53 -22.33
N ALA A 608 -18.02 29.80 -22.52
CA ALA A 608 -17.71 30.86 -21.57
C ALA A 608 -18.47 30.69 -20.25
N ALA A 609 -19.77 30.35 -20.30
CA ALA A 609 -20.57 30.09 -19.11
C ALA A 609 -20.05 28.88 -18.33
N TRP A 610 -19.67 27.80 -19.02
CA TRP A 610 -19.06 26.63 -18.41
C TRP A 610 -17.69 26.94 -17.79
N ALA A 611 -16.80 27.62 -18.53
CA ALA A 611 -15.50 28.02 -18.00
C ALA A 611 -15.66 28.93 -16.78
N GLY A 612 -16.61 29.88 -16.80
CA GLY A 612 -16.97 30.72 -15.67
C GLY A 612 -17.50 29.91 -14.48
N ALA A 613 -18.41 28.97 -14.71
CA ALA A 613 -18.92 28.08 -13.67
C ALA A 613 -17.81 27.21 -13.06
N MET A 614 -16.94 26.62 -13.89
CA MET A 614 -15.81 25.84 -13.42
C MET A 614 -14.80 26.69 -12.66
N LEU A 615 -14.54 27.93 -13.08
CA LEU A 615 -13.70 28.87 -12.32
C LEU A 615 -14.33 29.22 -10.97
N ILE A 616 -15.64 29.45 -10.90
CA ILE A 616 -16.36 29.68 -9.64
C ILE A 616 -16.26 28.44 -8.76
N VAL A 617 -16.50 27.24 -9.30
CA VAL A 617 -16.36 25.98 -8.56
C VAL A 617 -14.91 25.76 -8.09
N SER A 618 -13.91 26.07 -8.91
CA SER A 618 -12.51 25.98 -8.51
C SER A 618 -12.15 27.01 -7.44
N ILE A 619 -12.63 28.25 -7.53
CA ILE A 619 -12.41 29.29 -6.52
C ILE A 619 -13.12 28.92 -5.21
N LEU A 620 -14.38 28.49 -5.27
CA LEU A 620 -15.12 27.99 -4.12
C LEU A 620 -14.46 26.74 -3.54
N GLY A 621 -13.97 25.82 -4.38
CA GLY A 621 -13.26 24.63 -3.96
C GLY A 621 -11.93 24.96 -3.27
N ILE A 622 -11.15 25.88 -3.84
CA ILE A 622 -9.92 26.40 -3.22
C ILE A 622 -10.25 27.13 -1.91
N TYR A 623 -11.35 27.89 -1.86
CA TYR A 623 -11.79 28.62 -0.68
C TYR A 623 -12.28 27.67 0.43
N LEU A 624 -13.08 26.66 0.09
CA LEU A 624 -13.54 25.62 1.01
C LEU A 624 -12.38 24.76 1.49
N PHE A 625 -11.48 24.37 0.59
CA PHE A 625 -10.24 23.69 0.94
C PHE A 625 -9.38 24.56 1.87
N TYR A 626 -9.26 25.85 1.58
CA TYR A 626 -8.59 26.81 2.45
C TYR A 626 -9.28 26.91 3.81
N ILE A 627 -10.60 27.03 3.88
CA ILE A 627 -11.33 27.09 5.16
C ILE A 627 -11.16 25.79 5.94
N HIS A 628 -11.36 24.65 5.30
CA HIS A 628 -11.34 23.35 5.96
C HIS A 628 -9.94 22.95 6.41
N ASN A 629 -8.91 23.32 5.64
CA ASN A 629 -7.51 23.01 5.93
C ASN A 629 -6.78 24.14 6.66
N SER A 630 -7.39 25.32 6.80
CA SER A 630 -6.83 26.41 7.59
C SER A 630 -7.00 26.08 9.06
N SER A 631 -5.87 26.09 9.74
CA SER A 631 -5.74 25.52 11.08
C SER A 631 -6.50 26.27 12.18
N GLN A 632 -6.80 27.57 12.07
CA GLN A 632 -7.25 28.35 13.24
C GLN A 632 -8.51 29.21 13.00
N ILE A 633 -9.26 28.96 11.94
CA ILE A 633 -10.48 29.74 11.61
C ILE A 633 -11.65 29.41 12.54
N SER A 634 -11.81 28.14 12.90
CA SER A 634 -12.89 27.65 13.77
C SER A 634 -12.33 26.84 14.95
N PRO A 635 -13.11 26.67 16.04
CA PRO A 635 -12.72 25.79 17.15
C PRO A 635 -12.42 24.36 16.69
N GLU A 636 -13.23 23.84 15.76
CA GLU A 636 -13.06 22.50 15.22
C GLU A 636 -11.77 22.35 14.40
N ASN A 637 -11.42 23.34 13.58
CA ASN A 637 -10.23 23.31 12.76
C ASN A 637 -8.95 23.27 13.60
N VAL A 638 -8.89 24.05 14.70
CA VAL A 638 -7.68 24.08 15.54
C VAL A 638 -7.49 22.79 16.30
N VAL A 639 -8.58 22.16 16.77
CA VAL A 639 -8.54 20.83 17.36
C VAL A 639 -8.04 19.80 16.35
N LYS A 640 -8.63 19.76 15.15
CA LYS A 640 -8.22 18.82 14.09
C LYS A 640 -6.76 19.03 13.69
N ALA A 641 -6.34 20.27 13.47
CA ALA A 641 -4.96 20.60 13.12
C ALA A 641 -3.96 20.27 14.24
N TYR A 642 -4.36 20.42 15.50
CA TYR A 642 -3.56 20.02 16.65
C TYR A 642 -3.33 18.51 16.73
N TYR A 643 -4.39 17.72 16.59
CA TYR A 643 -4.27 16.25 16.60
C TYR A 643 -3.59 15.70 15.34
N ASP A 644 -3.77 16.32 14.18
CA ASP A 644 -3.00 16.02 12.96
C ASP A 644 -1.49 16.25 13.20
N ALA A 645 -1.12 17.41 13.73
CA ALA A 645 0.28 17.71 14.05
C ALA A 645 0.86 16.76 15.11
N LEU A 646 0.05 16.33 16.09
CA LEU A 646 0.48 15.34 17.08
C LEU A 646 0.69 13.96 16.46
N ASP A 647 -0.22 13.50 15.60
CA ASP A 647 -0.15 12.19 14.92
C ASP A 647 1.06 12.09 13.99
N PHE A 648 1.41 13.18 13.29
CA PHE A 648 2.64 13.27 12.49
C PHE A 648 3.89 13.63 13.30
N LYS A 649 3.79 13.78 14.63
CA LYS A 649 4.88 14.16 15.54
C LYS A 649 5.54 15.51 15.21
N GLU A 650 4.78 16.43 14.60
CA GLU A 650 5.20 17.80 14.28
C GLU A 650 5.01 18.75 15.48
N PHE A 651 5.76 18.53 16.57
CA PHE A 651 5.52 19.20 17.85
C PHE A 651 5.59 20.73 17.79
N LYS A 652 6.44 21.30 16.93
CA LYS A 652 6.48 22.75 16.72
C LYS A 652 5.17 23.30 16.14
N ARG A 653 4.55 22.56 15.21
CA ARG A 653 3.26 22.90 14.62
C ARG A 653 2.14 22.72 15.65
N ALA A 654 2.15 21.61 16.40
CA ALA A 654 1.19 21.38 17.47
C ALA A 654 1.24 22.48 18.55
N HIS A 655 2.45 22.89 18.98
CA HIS A 655 2.65 24.00 19.93
C HIS A 655 2.07 25.32 19.42
N SER A 656 2.19 25.61 18.12
CA SER A 656 1.67 26.85 17.53
C SER A 656 0.14 27.01 17.60
N TYR A 657 -0.57 25.93 17.92
CA TYR A 657 -2.01 25.92 18.11
C TYR A 657 -2.45 26.11 19.58
N LEU A 658 -1.49 26.18 20.51
CA LEU A 658 -1.75 26.52 21.90
C LEU A 658 -1.87 28.03 22.10
N ALA A 659 -2.65 28.45 23.09
CA ALA A 659 -2.88 29.87 23.36
C ALA A 659 -1.57 30.59 23.72
N PRO A 660 -1.19 31.67 23.00
CA PRO A 660 0.09 32.37 23.23
C PRO A 660 0.19 32.99 24.63
N ASN A 661 -0.96 33.35 25.22
CA ASN A 661 -1.05 33.96 26.54
C ASN A 661 -0.88 32.94 27.69
N ALA A 662 -0.78 31.64 27.39
CA ALA A 662 -0.70 30.59 28.40
C ALA A 662 0.73 30.33 28.93
N ASN A 663 1.73 31.11 28.50
CA ASN A 663 3.13 31.06 28.97
C ASN A 663 3.83 29.68 28.85
N VAL A 664 3.35 28.75 28.03
CA VAL A 664 4.04 27.48 27.76
C VAL A 664 5.06 27.69 26.63
N SER A 665 6.35 27.70 26.96
CA SER A 665 7.41 27.79 25.96
C SER A 665 7.44 26.53 25.07
N LEU A 666 7.96 26.64 23.84
CA LEU A 666 8.09 25.47 22.95
C LEU A 666 8.91 24.35 23.60
N SER A 667 9.99 24.71 24.29
CA SER A 667 10.85 23.76 25.02
C SER A 667 10.08 23.06 26.13
N GLN A 668 9.26 23.79 26.88
CA GLN A 668 8.40 23.22 27.92
C GLN A 668 7.35 22.28 27.31
N TYR A 669 6.70 22.67 26.22
CA TYR A 669 5.73 21.81 25.52
C TYR A 669 6.36 20.53 24.98
N MET A 670 7.51 20.63 24.32
CA MET A 670 8.23 19.45 23.83
C MET A 670 8.64 18.55 24.98
N LEU A 671 9.09 19.12 26.10
CA LEU A 671 9.39 18.38 27.33
C LEU A 671 8.12 17.68 27.82
N GLU A 672 7.01 18.39 28.00
CA GLU A 672 5.74 17.83 28.43
C GLU A 672 5.21 16.71 27.53
N VAL A 673 5.35 16.83 26.21
CA VAL A 673 4.95 15.79 25.25
C VAL A 673 5.90 14.60 25.35
N SER A 674 7.22 14.83 25.43
CA SER A 674 8.21 13.78 25.60
C SER A 674 8.12 13.06 26.96
N VAL A 675 7.64 13.75 28.00
CA VAL A 675 7.42 13.20 29.35
C VAL A 675 6.21 12.27 29.38
N THR A 676 5.23 12.50 28.52
CA THR A 676 4.09 11.58 28.32
C THR A 676 4.41 10.53 27.26
N ASP A 677 5.54 9.82 27.39
CA ASP A 677 5.86 8.65 26.56
C ASP A 677 4.91 7.49 26.89
N GLY A 678 4.71 6.54 25.98
CA GLY A 678 3.70 5.49 26.12
C GLY A 678 3.22 4.85 24.82
N LEU A 679 2.37 3.82 24.95
CA LEU A 679 1.76 3.14 23.81
C LEU A 679 1.00 4.14 22.91
N LEU A 680 0.26 5.08 23.50
CA LEU A 680 -0.56 6.04 22.76
C LEU A 680 0.24 7.17 22.11
N SER A 681 1.28 7.67 22.76
CA SER A 681 2.07 8.81 22.27
C SER A 681 3.15 8.41 21.28
N SER A 682 3.74 7.23 21.44
CA SER A 682 4.89 6.80 20.64
C SER A 682 4.55 5.77 19.56
N TYR A 683 3.54 4.92 19.78
CA TYR A 683 3.25 3.73 18.98
C TYR A 683 1.82 3.67 18.45
N ALA A 684 1.10 4.79 18.42
CA ALA A 684 -0.25 4.85 17.88
C ALA A 684 -0.34 5.65 16.57
N LYS A 685 -1.37 5.35 15.79
CA LYS A 685 -1.82 6.13 14.63
C LYS A 685 -3.27 6.55 14.87
N LEU A 686 -3.58 7.81 14.63
CA LEU A 686 -4.95 8.30 14.70
C LEU A 686 -5.78 7.71 13.54
N ASP A 687 -6.84 6.99 13.89
CA ASP A 687 -7.77 6.36 12.95
C ASP A 687 -8.90 7.31 12.57
N SER A 688 -9.51 7.95 13.58
CA SER A 688 -10.56 8.94 13.37
C SER A 688 -10.65 9.92 14.54
N ILE A 689 -11.12 11.13 14.21
CA ILE A 689 -11.38 12.20 15.16
C ILE A 689 -12.78 12.78 14.92
N GLY A 690 -13.60 12.76 15.96
CA GLY A 690 -14.85 13.50 16.03
C GLY A 690 -14.70 14.63 17.05
N ALA A 691 -15.31 15.78 16.78
CA ALA A 691 -15.30 16.89 17.72
C ALA A 691 -16.72 17.45 17.83
N GLN A 692 -17.21 17.61 19.05
CA GLN A 692 -18.51 18.17 19.37
C GLN A 692 -18.31 19.41 20.23
N ILE A 693 -18.99 20.50 19.86
CA ILE A 693 -18.98 21.74 20.64
C ILE A 693 -20.02 21.61 21.73
N GLU A 694 -19.60 21.70 23.00
CA GLU A 694 -20.50 21.69 24.16
C GLU A 694 -21.03 23.09 24.44
N ASN A 695 -20.13 24.09 24.47
CA ASN A 695 -20.47 25.50 24.69
C ASN A 695 -19.71 26.39 23.69
N HIS A 696 -20.37 27.42 23.15
CA HIS A 696 -19.78 28.36 22.20
C HIS A 696 -20.18 29.80 22.55
N SER A 697 -19.18 30.65 22.77
CA SER A 697 -19.30 32.10 22.84
C SER A 697 -18.47 32.76 21.74
N GLU A 698 -18.52 34.09 21.59
CA GLU A 698 -17.73 34.81 20.58
C GLU A 698 -16.22 34.58 20.70
N ASN A 699 -15.71 34.38 21.93
CA ASN A 699 -14.28 34.31 22.23
C ASN A 699 -13.84 33.04 22.95
N THR A 700 -14.76 32.19 23.40
CA THR A 700 -14.46 30.93 24.08
C THR A 700 -15.31 29.79 23.53
N ALA A 701 -14.75 28.58 23.51
CA ALA A 701 -15.50 27.38 23.17
C ALA A 701 -15.04 26.21 24.05
N GLU A 702 -15.97 25.35 24.43
CA GLU A 702 -15.67 24.08 25.09
C GLU A 702 -16.00 22.95 24.11
N MET A 703 -15.06 22.04 23.93
CA MET A 703 -15.18 20.97 22.96
C MET A 703 -14.87 19.62 23.58
N GLN A 704 -15.72 18.66 23.27
CA GLN A 704 -15.49 17.24 23.51
C GLN A 704 -14.95 16.61 22.22
N VAL A 705 -13.78 15.98 22.33
CA VAL A 705 -13.06 15.41 21.20
C VAL A 705 -12.95 13.91 21.39
N PHE A 706 -13.58 13.16 20.50
CA PHE A 706 -13.56 11.71 20.44
C PHE A 706 -12.47 11.28 19.48
N THR A 707 -11.49 10.55 19.98
CA THR A 707 -10.37 10.04 19.18
C THR A 707 -10.36 8.53 19.22
N LYS A 708 -10.14 7.91 18.06
CA LYS A 708 -9.87 6.48 17.93
C LYS A 708 -8.45 6.32 17.42
N TRP A 709 -7.67 5.53 18.12
CA TRP A 709 -6.26 5.28 17.84
C TRP A 709 -6.07 3.79 17.56
N ILE A 710 -5.26 3.50 16.55
CA ILE A 710 -4.78 2.16 16.26
C ILE A 710 -3.37 2.06 16.83
N THR A 711 -3.13 1.07 17.68
CA THR A 711 -1.79 0.71 18.18
C THR A 711 -1.42 -0.65 17.60
N PRO A 712 -0.14 -1.07 17.63
CA PRO A 712 0.24 -2.42 17.20
C PRO A 712 -0.41 -3.55 18.02
N LEU A 713 -0.93 -3.26 19.21
CA LEU A 713 -1.48 -4.24 20.14
C LEU A 713 -3.02 -4.22 20.18
N GLU A 714 -3.61 -3.02 20.33
CA GLU A 714 -5.05 -2.82 20.53
C GLU A 714 -5.58 -1.51 19.90
N LYS A 715 -6.91 -1.42 19.72
CA LYS A 715 -7.58 -0.17 19.35
C LYS A 715 -7.99 0.58 20.62
N ILE A 716 -7.65 1.86 20.69
CA ILE A 716 -7.93 2.71 21.85
C ILE A 716 -8.92 3.79 21.46
N SER A 717 -9.98 3.94 22.25
CA SER A 717 -10.88 5.10 22.15
C SER A 717 -10.66 6.02 23.35
N ARG A 718 -10.41 7.30 23.11
CA ARG A 718 -10.28 8.32 24.17
C ARG A 718 -11.11 9.55 23.87
N THR A 719 -11.71 10.09 24.92
CA THR A 719 -12.45 11.34 24.92
C THR A 719 -11.63 12.41 25.64
N TYR A 720 -11.39 13.53 24.98
CA TYR A 720 -10.70 14.68 25.54
C TYR A 720 -11.63 15.88 25.61
N HIS A 721 -11.66 16.57 26.75
CA HIS A 721 -12.33 17.86 26.87
C HIS A 721 -11.29 18.98 26.72
N HIS A 722 -11.51 19.92 25.80
CA HIS A 722 -10.62 21.05 25.57
C HIS A 722 -11.37 22.37 25.71
N SER A 723 -10.75 23.33 26.40
CA SER A 723 -11.19 24.72 26.41
C SER A 723 -10.41 25.50 25.35
N LEU A 724 -11.11 26.26 24.52
CA LEU A 724 -10.54 27.03 23.42
C LEU A 724 -10.80 28.51 23.61
N VAL A 725 -9.85 29.32 23.16
CA VAL A 725 -9.90 30.78 23.25
C VAL A 725 -9.58 31.41 21.91
N LYS A 726 -10.29 32.48 21.56
CA LYS A 726 -10.06 33.27 20.35
C LYS A 726 -9.21 34.49 20.68
N THR A 727 -8.05 34.62 20.05
CA THR A 727 -7.13 35.76 20.22
C THR A 727 -6.73 36.28 18.84
N GLN A 728 -6.84 37.61 18.61
CA GLN A 728 -6.51 38.23 17.32
C GLN A 728 -7.19 37.56 16.10
N GLY A 729 -8.45 37.14 16.26
CA GLY A 729 -9.23 36.50 15.19
C GLY A 729 -8.90 35.02 14.92
N LYS A 730 -7.97 34.41 15.66
CA LYS A 730 -7.60 32.99 15.55
C LYS A 730 -7.98 32.20 16.80
N TRP A 731 -8.41 30.96 16.62
CA TRP A 731 -8.68 30.03 17.71
C TRP A 731 -7.43 29.29 18.17
N PHE A 732 -7.32 29.07 19.47
CA PHE A 732 -6.23 28.36 20.12
C PHE A 732 -6.77 27.43 21.21
N ILE A 733 -6.06 26.33 21.45
CA ILE A 733 -6.33 25.41 22.56
C ILE A 733 -5.68 25.97 23.82
N LYS A 734 -6.45 26.08 24.91
CA LYS A 734 -5.89 26.41 26.23
C LYS A 734 -5.17 25.16 26.75
N PRO A 735 -3.85 25.23 27.02
CA PRO A 735 -3.14 24.08 27.57
C PRO A 735 -3.69 23.74 28.95
N LYS A 736 -3.77 22.44 29.24
CA LYS A 736 -4.10 21.96 30.58
C LYS A 736 -2.84 21.96 31.44
N GLU A 737 -2.98 22.29 32.71
CA GLU A 737 -1.92 22.08 33.68
C GLU A 737 -1.66 20.57 33.80
N LYS A 738 -0.41 20.16 33.57
CA LYS A 738 0.01 18.77 33.76
C LYS A 738 0.48 18.59 35.21
N ASN A 739 0.26 17.40 35.76
CA ASN A 739 0.72 17.07 37.10
C ASN A 739 2.25 17.09 37.14
N HIS A 740 2.83 17.95 37.98
CA HIS A 740 4.26 18.05 38.21
C HIS A 740 4.69 17.02 39.27
N ASP A 741 4.55 15.73 38.97
CA ASP A 741 5.23 14.72 39.78
C ASP A 741 6.74 14.89 39.53
N ILE A 742 7.52 15.18 40.57
CA ILE A 742 8.96 15.44 40.55
C ILE A 742 9.65 14.22 41.16
N PRO A 743 10.82 13.76 40.64
CA PRO A 743 11.44 12.58 41.21
C PRO A 743 11.91 12.94 42.62
N PRO A 744 11.70 12.07 43.62
CA PRO A 744 12.23 12.32 44.95
C PRO A 744 13.75 12.49 44.94
N ASN A 745 14.47 11.74 44.09
CA ASN A 745 15.92 11.86 43.94
C ASN A 745 16.33 12.19 42.50
N GLN A 746 17.27 13.12 42.34
CA GLN A 746 17.80 13.49 41.03
C GLN A 746 18.79 12.47 40.46
N LEU A 747 19.58 11.84 41.32
CA LEU A 747 20.52 10.77 40.97
C LEU A 747 20.10 9.49 41.70
N ILE A 748 20.08 8.39 40.97
CA ILE A 748 19.78 7.08 41.53
C ILE A 748 20.85 6.12 41.04
N THR A 749 21.23 5.19 41.90
CA THR A 749 22.12 4.09 41.55
C THR A 749 21.38 2.79 41.82
N SER A 750 21.46 1.85 40.89
CA SER A 750 20.91 0.51 41.06
C SER A 750 21.99 -0.51 40.71
N ASN A 751 22.14 -1.53 41.56
CA ASN A 751 22.98 -2.68 41.25
C ASN A 751 22.15 -3.66 40.44
N GLN A 752 22.52 -3.89 39.18
CA GLN A 752 21.82 -4.79 38.29
C GLN A 752 22.75 -5.92 37.84
N THR A 753 22.21 -7.13 37.77
CA THR A 753 22.90 -8.28 37.17
C THR A 753 22.71 -8.22 35.66
N THR A 754 23.77 -7.93 34.92
CA THR A 754 23.78 -7.91 33.46
C THR A 754 24.35 -9.20 32.90
N TYR A 755 23.77 -9.69 31.79
CA TYR A 755 24.21 -10.89 31.12
C TYR A 755 24.81 -10.54 29.77
N TYR A 756 26.06 -10.93 29.54
CA TYR A 756 26.76 -10.70 28.28
C TYR A 756 27.20 -12.03 27.67
N ASN A 757 26.84 -12.25 26.41
CA ASN A 757 27.33 -13.39 25.66
C ASN A 757 28.63 -12.99 24.96
N HIS A 758 29.77 -13.50 25.46
CA HIS A 758 31.08 -13.26 24.85
C HIS A 758 31.22 -13.85 23.44
N GLY A 759 30.39 -14.86 23.10
CA GLY A 759 30.59 -15.70 21.93
C GLY A 759 31.88 -16.53 22.05
N ARG A 760 31.83 -17.80 21.63
CA ARG A 760 33.04 -18.64 21.50
C ARG A 760 33.52 -18.76 20.05
N ARG A 761 32.84 -18.03 19.16
CA ARG A 761 33.04 -18.11 17.72
C ARG A 761 34.44 -17.71 17.33
N ARG A 762 35.17 -18.66 16.77
CA ARG A 762 36.44 -18.40 16.07
C ARG A 762 36.12 -17.70 14.76
N ILE A 763 36.94 -16.73 14.35
CA ILE A 763 36.83 -16.06 13.04
C ILE A 763 37.09 -17.11 11.95
N THR A 764 36.04 -17.75 11.48
CA THR A 764 36.07 -18.80 10.46
C THR A 764 34.85 -18.66 9.55
N THR A 765 34.95 -19.21 8.34
CA THR A 765 33.85 -19.29 7.38
C THR A 765 32.98 -20.54 7.56
N GLN A 766 33.28 -21.39 8.55
CA GLN A 766 32.54 -22.62 8.81
C GLN A 766 31.27 -22.33 9.62
N GLN A 767 30.31 -23.26 9.57
CA GLN A 767 29.05 -23.15 10.29
C GLN A 767 29.30 -23.05 11.80
N THR A 768 28.39 -22.37 12.51
CA THR A 768 28.35 -22.31 13.97
C THR A 768 28.52 -23.72 14.55
N TYR A 769 29.62 -23.96 15.27
CA TYR A 769 29.83 -25.25 15.89
C TYR A 769 28.90 -25.41 17.10
N HIS A 770 28.67 -26.65 17.53
CA HIS A 770 27.89 -26.91 18.73
C HIS A 770 28.46 -26.18 19.97
N GLU A 771 29.78 -25.99 20.03
CA GLU A 771 30.47 -25.25 21.10
C GLU A 771 30.22 -23.73 21.09
N ASP A 772 29.72 -23.18 19.99
CA ASP A 772 29.36 -21.75 19.83
C ASP A 772 27.91 -21.46 20.27
N ILE A 773 27.09 -22.50 20.44
CA ILE A 773 25.69 -22.40 20.84
C ILE A 773 25.61 -22.44 22.36
N LEU A 774 24.98 -21.43 22.95
CA LEU A 774 24.71 -21.45 24.39
C LEU A 774 23.75 -22.59 24.71
N ARG A 775 24.04 -23.31 25.80
CA ARG A 775 23.14 -24.32 26.33
C ARG A 775 21.77 -23.69 26.61
N GLN A 776 20.71 -24.36 26.17
CA GLN A 776 19.34 -23.92 26.43
C GLN A 776 19.03 -23.93 27.94
N PRO A 777 18.47 -22.84 28.48
CA PRO A 777 18.00 -22.78 29.86
C PRO A 777 16.97 -23.87 30.16
N LEU A 778 17.02 -24.39 31.38
CA LEU A 778 16.04 -25.34 31.88
C LEU A 778 14.77 -24.63 32.36
N LEU A 779 13.62 -25.06 31.84
CA LEU A 779 12.30 -24.56 32.21
C LEU A 779 11.45 -25.69 32.79
N GLU A 780 10.44 -25.37 33.60
CA GLU A 780 9.47 -26.34 34.13
C GLU A 780 8.05 -25.81 33.91
N ILE A 781 7.20 -26.58 33.24
CA ILE A 781 5.76 -26.31 33.16
C ILE A 781 5.13 -26.82 34.47
N ILE A 782 4.65 -25.90 35.30
CA ILE A 782 4.11 -26.20 36.62
C ILE A 782 2.66 -26.69 36.52
N SER A 783 1.88 -26.09 35.63
CA SER A 783 0.48 -26.47 35.40
C SER A 783 0.06 -26.15 33.97
N SER A 784 -0.90 -26.91 33.44
CA SER A 784 -1.49 -26.68 32.12
C SER A 784 -2.92 -27.22 32.05
N LYS A 785 -3.83 -26.45 31.44
CA LYS A 785 -5.25 -26.80 31.27
C LYS A 785 -5.77 -26.32 29.94
N LEU A 786 -6.57 -27.16 29.28
CA LEU A 786 -7.44 -26.76 28.18
C LEU A 786 -8.77 -26.27 28.74
N VAL A 787 -9.12 -25.03 28.43
CA VAL A 787 -10.36 -24.38 28.90
C VAL A 787 -11.20 -23.88 27.73
N LYS A 788 -12.52 -23.81 27.95
CA LYS A 788 -13.48 -23.16 27.05
C LYS A 788 -14.17 -22.03 27.78
N TYR A 789 -13.99 -20.81 27.28
CA TYR A 789 -14.59 -19.60 27.84
C TYR A 789 -15.15 -18.72 26.73
N LYS A 790 -16.42 -18.31 26.85
CA LYS A 790 -17.15 -17.52 25.83
C LYS A 790 -17.07 -18.12 24.40
N GLY A 791 -17.11 -19.45 24.29
CA GLY A 791 -17.03 -20.17 23.01
C GLY A 791 -15.62 -20.31 22.43
N ARG A 792 -14.57 -19.88 23.15
CA ARG A 792 -13.16 -19.93 22.71
C ARG A 792 -12.41 -21.02 23.45
N TYR A 793 -11.55 -21.75 22.75
CA TYR A 793 -10.64 -22.72 23.34
C TYR A 793 -9.29 -22.05 23.59
N SER A 794 -8.76 -22.22 24.80
CA SER A 794 -7.45 -21.70 25.18
C SER A 794 -6.71 -22.72 26.05
N ILE A 795 -5.39 -22.76 25.95
CA ILE A 795 -4.54 -23.48 26.92
C ILE A 795 -3.97 -22.48 27.90
N ILE A 796 -4.19 -22.69 29.19
CA ILE A 796 -3.68 -21.84 30.28
C ILE A 796 -2.74 -22.62 31.17
N GLY A 797 -1.82 -21.94 31.87
CA GLY A 797 -0.92 -22.61 32.79
C GLY A 797 0.13 -21.70 33.41
N GLU A 798 1.10 -22.34 34.06
CA GLU A 798 2.23 -21.68 34.70
C GLU A 798 3.55 -22.31 34.25
N LEU A 799 4.55 -21.47 34.00
CA LEU A 799 5.88 -21.85 33.55
C LEU A 799 6.94 -21.15 34.42
N GLN A 800 7.97 -21.88 34.84
CA GLN A 800 9.07 -21.33 35.62
C GLN A 800 10.41 -21.55 34.94
N ASN A 801 11.28 -20.55 35.01
CA ASN A 801 12.69 -20.71 34.70
C ASN A 801 13.42 -21.32 35.89
N ILE A 802 13.70 -22.62 35.85
CA ILE A 802 14.40 -23.31 36.96
C ILE A 802 15.93 -23.21 36.85
N ASP A 803 16.44 -22.55 35.83
CA ASP A 803 17.88 -22.35 35.64
C ASP A 803 18.42 -21.14 36.44
N ASN A 804 19.73 -20.91 36.35
CA ASN A 804 20.43 -19.75 36.92
C ASN A 804 20.72 -18.64 35.89
N VAL A 805 20.29 -18.82 34.64
CA VAL A 805 20.43 -17.85 33.54
C VAL A 805 19.04 -17.39 33.05
N PRO A 806 18.90 -16.16 32.53
CA PRO A 806 17.66 -15.70 31.95
C PRO A 806 17.28 -16.50 30.72
N ALA A 807 15.97 -16.69 30.52
CA ALA A 807 15.42 -17.46 29.42
C ALA A 807 14.50 -16.60 28.56
N ASP A 808 14.68 -16.67 27.24
CA ASP A 808 13.71 -16.32 26.22
C ASP A 808 12.88 -17.55 25.87
N ILE A 809 11.57 -17.41 25.94
CA ILE A 809 10.62 -18.52 25.94
C ILE A 809 9.77 -18.45 24.69
N SER A 810 9.84 -19.53 23.93
CA SER A 810 8.83 -19.88 22.94
C SER A 810 7.94 -20.98 23.52
N LEU A 811 6.63 -20.73 23.58
CA LEU A 811 5.65 -21.70 24.05
C LEU A 811 4.58 -21.88 22.99
N LYS A 812 4.45 -23.12 22.54
CA LYS A 812 3.55 -23.55 21.48
C LYS A 812 2.55 -24.54 22.03
N GLY A 813 1.28 -24.40 21.63
CA GLY A 813 0.22 -25.34 21.97
C GLY A 813 -0.44 -25.93 20.73
N THR A 814 -0.78 -27.22 20.78
CA THR A 814 -1.55 -27.90 19.73
C THR A 814 -2.80 -28.55 20.33
N LEU A 815 -3.92 -28.44 19.62
CA LEU A 815 -5.18 -29.08 20.00
C LEU A 815 -5.41 -30.36 19.20
N TYR A 816 -5.93 -31.39 19.88
CA TYR A 816 -6.24 -32.70 19.30
C TYR A 816 -7.69 -33.12 19.59
N ASN A 817 -8.30 -33.82 18.63
CA ASN A 817 -9.59 -34.49 18.83
C ASN A 817 -9.42 -35.87 19.49
N CYS A 818 -10.53 -36.61 19.64
CA CYS A 818 -10.55 -37.94 20.24
C CYS A 818 -9.86 -39.04 19.41
N LYS A 819 -9.42 -38.74 18.18
CA LYS A 819 -8.69 -39.63 17.28
C LYS A 819 -7.23 -39.21 17.10
N ASP A 820 -6.71 -38.35 17.99
CA ASP A 820 -5.37 -37.76 17.93
C ASP A 820 -5.06 -37.00 16.62
N LYS A 821 -6.10 -36.52 15.92
CA LYS A 821 -5.94 -35.63 14.77
C LYS A 821 -5.73 -34.21 15.27
N MET A 822 -4.65 -33.58 14.82
CA MET A 822 -4.37 -32.17 15.05
C MET A 822 -5.49 -31.29 14.47
N LEU A 823 -6.01 -30.37 15.28
CA LEU A 823 -7.06 -29.43 14.91
C LEU A 823 -6.52 -28.01 14.69
N ALA A 824 -5.66 -27.51 15.58
CA ALA A 824 -5.08 -26.18 15.51
C ALA A 824 -3.75 -26.10 16.28
N GLN A 825 -2.87 -25.19 15.88
CA GLN A 825 -1.56 -24.97 16.50
C GLN A 825 -1.24 -23.48 16.52
N HIS A 826 -0.88 -22.93 17.68
CA HIS A 826 -0.52 -21.52 17.85
C HIS A 826 0.58 -21.36 18.90
N ASP A 827 1.44 -20.35 18.71
CA ASP A 827 2.32 -19.88 19.78
C ASP A 827 1.56 -18.92 20.70
N VAL A 828 2.02 -18.86 21.94
CA VAL A 828 1.60 -17.83 22.87
C VAL A 828 1.93 -16.45 22.31
N LYS A 829 0.93 -15.55 22.33
CA LYS A 829 1.10 -14.14 21.99
C LYS A 829 1.59 -13.39 23.24
N TYR A 830 0.92 -12.29 23.57
CA TYR A 830 1.27 -11.42 24.70
C TYR A 830 0.78 -11.90 26.07
N HIS A 831 0.02 -13.00 26.19
CA HIS A 831 -0.41 -13.52 27.50
C HIS A 831 0.68 -14.37 28.16
N ILE A 832 1.92 -13.90 28.19
CA ILE A 832 3.06 -14.52 28.89
C ILE A 832 4.17 -13.47 29.03
N LYS A 833 5.08 -13.68 29.98
CA LYS A 833 6.41 -13.07 29.94
C LYS A 833 7.34 -13.94 29.10
N HIS A 834 7.65 -13.49 27.88
CA HIS A 834 8.62 -14.21 27.03
C HIS A 834 10.04 -14.20 27.61
N LYS A 835 10.40 -13.18 28.40
CA LYS A 835 11.71 -13.07 29.05
C LYS A 835 11.57 -13.32 30.55
N LEU A 836 12.09 -14.46 31.03
CA LEU A 836 12.11 -14.83 32.45
C LEU A 836 13.50 -14.70 33.05
N MET A 837 13.58 -14.01 34.18
CA MET A 837 14.77 -14.03 35.04
C MET A 837 14.95 -15.42 35.67
N PRO A 838 16.15 -15.75 36.18
CA PRO A 838 16.37 -16.98 36.93
C PRO A 838 15.34 -17.14 38.05
N LYS A 839 14.74 -18.33 38.17
CA LYS A 839 13.70 -18.68 39.15
C LYS A 839 12.37 -17.91 39.02
N GLU A 840 12.24 -17.01 38.04
CA GLU A 840 10.99 -16.30 37.78
C GLU A 840 9.93 -17.26 37.19
N THR A 841 8.70 -17.10 37.65
CA THR A 841 7.52 -17.79 37.12
C THR A 841 6.69 -16.79 36.31
N SER A 842 6.07 -17.28 35.23
CA SER A 842 5.03 -16.55 34.49
C SER A 842 3.82 -17.44 34.28
N VAL A 843 2.66 -16.82 34.36
CA VAL A 843 1.43 -17.43 33.84
C VAL A 843 1.43 -17.34 32.31
N PHE A 844 0.67 -18.23 31.66
CA PHE A 844 0.46 -18.16 30.22
C PHE A 844 -0.96 -18.46 29.77
N ARG A 845 -1.37 -17.90 28.62
CA ARG A 845 -2.59 -18.28 27.87
C ARG A 845 -2.33 -18.31 26.37
N ILE A 846 -2.55 -19.46 25.76
CA ILE A 846 -2.51 -19.66 24.31
C ILE A 846 -3.95 -19.64 23.80
N ASP A 847 -4.28 -18.65 22.98
CA ASP A 847 -5.58 -18.54 22.33
C ASP A 847 -5.51 -19.11 20.92
N PHE A 848 -6.47 -19.96 20.58
CA PHE A 848 -6.58 -20.55 19.25
C PHE A 848 -7.56 -19.70 18.43
N GLU A 849 -7.03 -18.95 17.46
CA GLU A 849 -7.79 -17.98 16.65
C GLU A 849 -7.98 -18.48 15.21
N GLY A 850 -9.21 -18.38 14.71
CA GLY A 850 -9.53 -18.77 13.34
C GLY A 850 -9.04 -17.76 12.33
N ILE A 851 -8.84 -18.21 11.09
CA ILE A 851 -8.80 -17.31 9.94
C ILE A 851 -10.24 -16.87 9.69
N ALA A 852 -10.58 -15.65 10.10
CA ALA A 852 -11.79 -14.95 9.69
C ALA A 852 -11.97 -15.08 8.16
N TRP A 853 -13.17 -15.48 7.73
CA TRP A 853 -13.58 -15.48 6.31
C TRP A 853 -12.77 -16.40 5.39
N SER A 854 -12.34 -17.55 5.91
CA SER A 854 -11.67 -18.60 5.10
C SER A 854 -12.60 -19.32 4.11
N LYS A 855 -13.94 -19.23 4.28
CA LYS A 855 -14.92 -19.83 3.37
C LYS A 855 -15.53 -18.75 2.47
N MET A 856 -15.56 -18.99 1.15
CA MET A 856 -16.17 -18.08 0.14
C MET A 856 -17.66 -17.75 0.38
N GLN A 857 -18.32 -18.42 1.33
CA GLN A 857 -19.74 -18.27 1.65
C GLN A 857 -20.00 -17.39 2.88
N ASP A 858 -18.96 -16.95 3.59
CA ASP A 858 -19.13 -16.04 4.72
C ASP A 858 -19.51 -14.65 4.20
N THR A 859 -20.75 -14.23 4.43
CA THR A 859 -21.24 -12.90 4.04
C THR A 859 -20.50 -11.82 4.83
N LEU A 860 -19.83 -10.90 4.12
CA LEU A 860 -19.23 -9.70 4.71
C LEU A 860 -20.28 -8.96 5.57
N PRO A 861 -20.07 -8.81 6.90
CA PRO A 861 -20.97 -8.00 7.70
C PRO A 861 -20.86 -6.53 7.27
N THR A 862 -22.00 -5.83 7.28
CA THR A 862 -22.09 -4.42 6.87
C THR A 862 -21.42 -3.45 7.86
N THR A 863 -21.04 -3.92 9.05
CA THR A 863 -20.29 -3.17 10.06
C THR A 863 -19.22 -4.06 10.69
N PHE A 864 -17.95 -3.65 10.53
CA PHE A 864 -16.78 -4.32 11.07
C PHE A 864 -16.65 -4.07 12.58
N ASN A 865 -16.57 -5.12 13.39
CA ASN A 865 -16.37 -5.02 14.84
C ASN A 865 -14.91 -5.34 15.25
N PRO A 866 -14.15 -4.36 15.76
CA PRO A 866 -12.81 -4.49 16.32
C PRO A 866 -12.56 -5.63 17.31
N ASP A 867 -13.57 -5.92 18.15
CA ASP A 867 -13.44 -6.83 19.30
C ASP A 867 -13.92 -8.25 18.95
N GLU A 868 -14.28 -8.47 17.67
CA GLU A 868 -14.79 -9.73 17.17
C GLU A 868 -13.64 -10.72 16.93
N PHE A 869 -13.28 -11.44 17.98
CA PHE A 869 -12.49 -12.65 17.88
C PHE A 869 -13.19 -13.64 16.95
N THR A 870 -12.55 -14.03 15.86
CA THR A 870 -13.04 -15.14 15.03
C THR A 870 -12.62 -16.45 15.68
N PRO A 871 -13.55 -17.26 16.22
CA PRO A 871 -13.21 -18.57 16.75
C PRO A 871 -12.60 -19.43 15.65
N VAL A 872 -11.63 -20.29 15.98
CA VAL A 872 -11.23 -21.33 15.02
C VAL A 872 -12.47 -22.18 14.73
N ALA A 873 -12.84 -22.28 13.46
CA ALA A 873 -13.78 -23.27 13.01
C ALA A 873 -13.09 -24.63 13.07
N LEU A 874 -13.14 -25.27 14.24
CA LEU A 874 -12.62 -26.62 14.44
C LEU A 874 -13.64 -27.60 13.85
N ASP A 875 -13.16 -28.59 13.10
CA ASP A 875 -14.01 -29.64 12.52
C ASP A 875 -14.74 -30.46 13.62
N GLU A 876 -14.13 -30.57 14.80
CA GLU A 876 -14.58 -31.36 15.95
C GLU A 876 -14.18 -30.67 17.27
N GLU A 877 -14.80 -31.02 18.40
CA GLU A 877 -14.39 -30.48 19.70
C GLU A 877 -13.02 -31.07 20.13
N PRO A 878 -12.06 -30.23 20.56
CA PRO A 878 -10.79 -30.70 21.09
C PRO A 878 -11.00 -31.34 22.47
N VAL A 879 -10.37 -32.49 22.69
CA VAL A 879 -10.42 -33.22 23.95
C VAL A 879 -9.06 -33.32 24.63
N ASN A 880 -7.97 -33.12 23.87
CA ASN A 880 -6.60 -33.23 24.36
C ASN A 880 -5.72 -32.12 23.76
N PHE A 881 -4.55 -31.90 24.34
CA PHE A 881 -3.58 -30.91 23.89
C PHE A 881 -2.14 -31.37 24.15
N ASP A 882 -1.18 -30.80 23.43
CA ASP A 882 0.24 -30.84 23.79
C ASP A 882 0.79 -29.43 23.98
N LEU A 883 1.87 -29.32 24.75
CA LEU A 883 2.62 -28.09 24.95
C LEU A 883 4.10 -28.33 24.64
N GLN A 884 4.66 -27.49 23.78
CA GLN A 884 6.08 -27.48 23.44
C GLN A 884 6.68 -26.16 23.87
N CYS A 885 7.54 -26.21 24.89
CA CYS A 885 8.28 -25.07 25.39
C CYS A 885 9.75 -25.18 24.99
N ALA A 886 10.32 -24.09 24.49
CA ALA A 886 11.73 -23.98 24.22
C ALA A 886 12.29 -22.73 24.91
N GLY A 887 13.38 -22.91 25.67
CA GLY A 887 14.12 -21.85 26.32
C GLY A 887 15.43 -21.56 25.59
N ASN A 888 15.74 -20.29 25.36
CA ASN A 888 17.04 -19.84 24.88
C ASN A 888 17.63 -18.82 25.84
N VAL A 889 18.96 -18.67 25.90
CA VAL A 889 19.56 -17.67 26.79
C VAL A 889 19.19 -16.26 26.31
N ALA A 890 18.61 -15.46 27.21
CA ALA A 890 18.31 -14.06 26.94
C ALA A 890 19.38 -13.14 27.53
N THR A 891 19.82 -12.14 26.75
CA THR A 891 20.76 -11.09 27.20
C THR A 891 20.20 -9.68 27.09
N THR A 892 19.06 -9.52 26.41
CA THR A 892 18.40 -8.24 26.16
C THR A 892 16.97 -8.22 26.70
N ASP A 893 16.44 -7.02 26.91
CA ASP A 893 15.06 -6.77 27.38
C ASP A 893 14.72 -7.46 28.73
N LEU A 894 15.65 -7.42 29.68
CA LEU A 894 15.56 -8.07 31.00
C LEU A 894 15.12 -7.13 32.15
N TYR A 895 14.61 -5.93 31.84
CA TYR A 895 14.32 -4.92 32.87
C TYR A 895 13.05 -5.24 33.68
N LYS A 896 13.18 -5.35 35.01
CA LYS A 896 12.10 -5.74 35.94
C LYS A 896 11.83 -4.75 37.09
N SER A 897 12.38 -3.55 37.06
CA SER A 897 12.36 -2.61 38.20
C SER A 897 11.08 -1.78 38.34
N VAL A 898 9.91 -2.39 38.10
CA VAL A 898 8.60 -1.80 38.38
C VAL A 898 7.93 -2.61 39.47
N SER A 899 7.40 -1.95 40.49
CA SER A 899 6.67 -2.56 41.58
C SER A 899 5.25 -2.01 41.68
N MET A 900 4.33 -2.82 42.20
CA MET A 900 2.96 -2.41 42.49
C MET A 900 2.86 -1.88 43.92
N GLN A 901 2.11 -0.80 44.11
CA GLN A 901 1.84 -0.13 45.38
C GLN A 901 0.35 0.20 45.51
N ASN A 902 -0.13 0.39 46.74
CA ASN A 902 -1.46 0.91 47.06
C ASN A 902 -2.63 0.22 46.32
N MET A 903 -2.57 -1.11 46.20
CA MET A 903 -3.65 -1.88 45.61
C MET A 903 -4.90 -1.81 46.49
N THR A 904 -6.02 -1.41 45.91
CA THR A 904 -7.32 -1.32 46.55
C THR A 904 -8.35 -2.09 45.73
N LEU A 905 -9.12 -2.92 46.42
CA LEU A 905 -10.18 -3.73 45.84
C LEU A 905 -11.50 -2.98 46.02
N GLN A 906 -12.10 -2.53 44.92
CA GLN A 906 -13.45 -1.95 44.89
C GLN A 906 -14.44 -3.02 44.35
N ASP A 907 -15.75 -2.77 44.45
CA ASP A 907 -16.77 -3.77 44.11
C ASP A 907 -16.64 -4.30 42.67
N ASP A 908 -16.42 -3.41 41.69
CA ASP A 908 -16.31 -3.77 40.26
C ASP A 908 -14.90 -3.65 39.68
N PHE A 909 -13.95 -3.08 40.44
CA PHE A 909 -12.65 -2.64 39.92
C PHE A 909 -11.50 -2.92 40.89
N ILE A 910 -10.34 -3.28 40.35
CA ILE A 910 -9.07 -3.36 41.07
C ILE A 910 -8.25 -2.13 40.69
N LYS A 911 -7.97 -1.26 41.67
CA LYS A 911 -7.15 -0.06 41.49
C LYS A 911 -5.80 -0.25 42.15
N GLY A 912 -4.76 0.31 41.56
CA GLY A 912 -3.44 0.33 42.18
C GLY A 912 -2.51 1.28 41.44
N THR A 913 -1.29 1.42 41.94
CA THR A 913 -0.27 2.29 41.38
C THR A 913 0.97 1.48 41.06
N LEU A 914 1.52 1.63 39.86
CA LEU A 914 2.83 1.09 39.50
C LEU A 914 3.91 2.14 39.75
N PHE A 915 5.00 1.76 40.39
CA PHE A 915 6.14 2.61 40.68
C PHE A 915 7.41 2.05 40.04
N ASN A 916 8.05 2.85 39.19
CA ASN A 916 9.34 2.47 38.59
C ASN A 916 10.47 2.94 39.50
N HIS A 917 11.14 1.98 40.14
CA HIS A 917 12.23 2.23 41.07
C HIS A 917 13.61 1.99 40.44
N GLY A 918 13.68 1.66 39.15
CA GLY A 918 14.94 1.45 38.44
C GLY A 918 15.38 2.65 37.61
N ILE A 919 16.37 2.41 36.74
CA ILE A 919 17.12 3.45 36.01
C ILE A 919 16.66 3.67 34.56
N GLU A 920 15.73 2.88 34.07
CA GLU A 920 15.20 2.99 32.70
C GLU A 920 13.71 3.33 32.70
N GLU A 921 13.26 3.98 31.63
CA GLU A 921 11.86 4.33 31.43
C GLU A 921 11.10 3.13 30.82
N VAL A 922 10.03 2.69 31.47
CA VAL A 922 9.18 1.63 30.92
C VAL A 922 8.18 2.26 29.97
N THR A 923 8.31 1.98 28.68
CA THR A 923 7.51 2.63 27.64
C THR A 923 6.12 2.00 27.50
N VAL A 924 6.01 0.67 27.50
CA VAL A 924 4.71 -0.03 27.47
C VAL A 924 4.67 -1.04 28.62
N PRO A 925 4.07 -0.67 29.77
CA PRO A 925 3.81 -1.59 30.86
C PRO A 925 2.64 -2.50 30.51
N GLN A 926 2.81 -3.80 30.71
CA GLN A 926 1.76 -4.80 30.63
C GLN A 926 1.53 -5.38 32.02
N ILE A 927 0.26 -5.43 32.41
CA ILE A 927 -0.20 -6.10 33.62
C ILE A 927 -0.83 -7.43 33.19
N LEU A 928 -0.30 -8.55 33.70
CA LEU A 928 -0.89 -9.88 33.57
C LEU A 928 -1.65 -10.19 34.85
N VAL A 929 -2.90 -10.63 34.73
CA VAL A 929 -3.76 -10.96 35.86
C VAL A 929 -4.18 -12.40 35.73
N SER A 930 -3.80 -13.24 36.69
CA SER A 930 -4.28 -14.61 36.77
C SER A 930 -5.30 -14.79 37.89
N TYR A 931 -6.32 -15.60 37.60
CA TYR A 931 -7.45 -15.88 38.47
C TYR A 931 -7.37 -17.34 38.92
N TYR A 932 -7.57 -17.58 40.21
CA TYR A 932 -7.45 -18.89 40.83
C TYR A 932 -8.70 -19.23 41.66
N GLY A 933 -9.03 -20.52 41.75
CA GLY A 933 -10.12 -21.01 42.60
C GLY A 933 -9.70 -21.26 44.05
N ASP A 934 -10.64 -21.75 44.85
CA ASP A 934 -10.51 -22.16 46.25
C ASP A 934 -9.29 -23.06 46.52
N ARG A 935 -8.98 -23.98 45.60
CA ARG A 935 -7.83 -24.89 45.65
C ARG A 935 -6.54 -24.28 45.11
N GLN A 936 -6.50 -22.97 44.91
CA GLN A 936 -5.36 -22.23 44.33
C GLN A 936 -4.91 -22.76 42.96
N ASN A 937 -5.84 -23.34 42.20
CA ASN A 937 -5.60 -23.80 40.84
C ASN A 937 -5.90 -22.68 39.84
N ILE A 938 -5.04 -22.52 38.82
CA ILE A 938 -5.24 -21.49 37.80
C ILE A 938 -6.51 -21.77 36.97
N LEU A 939 -7.34 -20.74 36.81
CA LEU A 939 -8.63 -20.80 36.09
C LEU A 939 -8.61 -19.97 34.81
N TRP A 940 -7.97 -18.79 34.83
CA TRP A 940 -7.90 -17.91 33.68
C TRP A 940 -6.72 -16.94 33.80
N VAL A 941 -6.22 -16.46 32.65
CA VAL A 941 -5.21 -15.40 32.58
C VAL A 941 -5.78 -14.29 31.70
N ASP A 942 -5.66 -13.06 32.15
CA ASP A 942 -6.03 -11.86 31.41
C ASP A 942 -4.87 -10.86 31.40
N HIS A 943 -4.99 -9.80 30.61
CA HIS A 943 -3.95 -8.79 30.49
C HIS A 943 -4.52 -7.39 30.32
N LYS A 944 -3.69 -6.38 30.62
CA LYS A 944 -3.96 -4.98 30.30
C LYS A 944 -2.67 -4.26 29.95
N PHE A 945 -2.65 -3.57 28.82
CA PHE A 945 -1.60 -2.62 28.50
C PHE A 945 -1.93 -1.26 29.11
N LEU A 946 -0.93 -0.62 29.72
CA LEU A 946 -1.05 0.78 30.11
C LEU A 946 -0.73 1.69 28.93
N LEU A 947 -1.55 2.73 28.79
CA LEU A 947 -1.47 3.64 27.64
C LEU A 947 -0.31 4.62 27.73
N GLU A 948 0.15 4.88 28.96
CA GLU A 948 1.23 5.79 29.32
C GLU A 948 2.36 4.97 29.95
N GLY A 949 3.60 5.35 29.64
CA GLY A 949 4.80 4.75 30.20
C GLY A 949 5.04 5.18 31.64
N ILE A 950 5.96 4.48 32.31
CA ILE A 950 6.36 4.74 33.70
C ILE A 950 7.81 5.18 33.70
N ARG A 951 8.03 6.49 33.87
CA ARG A 951 9.36 7.08 33.97
C ARG A 951 10.05 6.67 35.28
N VAL A 952 11.37 6.82 35.29
CA VAL A 952 12.20 6.58 36.48
C VAL A 952 11.70 7.39 37.67
N GLN A 953 11.48 6.72 38.80
CA GLN A 953 10.91 7.27 40.02
C GLN A 953 9.57 7.99 39.82
N ARG A 954 8.72 7.49 38.93
CA ARG A 954 7.34 7.94 38.76
C ARG A 954 6.35 6.84 39.06
N LYS A 955 5.16 7.32 39.38
CA LYS A 955 3.97 6.51 39.64
C LYS A 955 3.02 6.58 38.45
N GLN A 956 2.41 5.46 38.11
CA GLN A 956 1.32 5.40 37.13
C GLN A 956 0.18 4.58 37.72
N ASP A 957 -1.01 5.16 37.77
CA ASP A 957 -2.18 4.46 38.25
C ASP A 957 -2.76 3.53 37.19
N PHE A 958 -3.33 2.41 37.65
CA PHE A 958 -4.07 1.49 36.82
C PHE A 958 -5.42 1.16 37.45
N ASN A 959 -6.35 0.77 36.59
CA ASN A 959 -7.68 0.32 36.98
C ASN A 959 -8.07 -0.90 36.13
N LEU A 960 -8.35 -2.04 36.75
CA LEU A 960 -8.72 -3.28 36.08
C LEU A 960 -10.17 -3.63 36.40
N PRO A 961 -11.05 -3.85 35.41
CA PRO A 961 -12.40 -4.35 35.69
C PRO A 961 -12.33 -5.80 36.18
N LYS A 962 -13.17 -6.14 37.17
CA LYS A 962 -13.37 -7.55 37.55
C LYS A 962 -14.10 -8.28 36.42
N ILE A 963 -13.62 -9.45 36.05
CA ILE A 963 -14.25 -10.30 35.04
C ILE A 963 -15.19 -11.32 35.70
N ASP A 964 -16.13 -11.86 34.92
CA ASP A 964 -16.99 -12.97 35.32
C ASP A 964 -16.56 -14.24 34.58
N ILE A 965 -16.00 -15.20 35.30
CA ILE A 965 -15.54 -16.49 34.76
C ILE A 965 -16.44 -17.65 35.18
N SER A 966 -17.62 -17.40 35.74
CA SER A 966 -18.59 -18.44 36.15
C SER A 966 -18.97 -19.42 35.03
N LYS A 967 -18.90 -18.98 33.77
CA LYS A 967 -19.18 -19.78 32.56
C LYS A 967 -17.95 -20.49 31.97
N LEU A 968 -16.79 -20.44 32.65
CA LEU A 968 -15.57 -21.10 32.19
C LEU A 968 -15.69 -22.61 32.44
N LYS A 969 -15.39 -23.42 31.41
CA LYS A 969 -15.37 -24.87 31.50
C LYS A 969 -13.95 -25.39 31.30
N VAL A 970 -13.42 -26.12 32.28
CA VAL A 970 -12.18 -26.90 32.09
C VAL A 970 -12.53 -28.18 31.33
N ILE A 971 -11.80 -28.45 30.25
CA ILE A 971 -12.01 -29.63 29.39
C ILE A 971 -11.03 -30.73 29.75
N HIS A 972 -9.75 -30.38 29.86
CA HIS A 972 -8.67 -31.32 30.11
C HIS A 972 -7.56 -30.64 30.93
N GLU A 973 -6.98 -31.35 31.89
CA GLU A 973 -5.88 -30.91 32.74
C GLU A 973 -4.87 -32.05 32.81
N SER A 974 -3.68 -31.87 32.24
CA SER A 974 -2.62 -32.89 32.22
C SER A 974 -1.27 -32.27 31.87
N LEU A 975 -0.21 -32.79 32.50
CA LEU A 975 1.20 -32.47 32.21
C LEU A 975 1.89 -33.55 31.35
N ASP A 976 1.19 -34.61 30.96
CA ASP A 976 1.78 -35.80 30.34
C ASP A 976 2.35 -35.48 28.94
N ASN A 977 1.65 -34.64 28.17
CA ASN A 977 2.03 -34.20 26.82
C ASN A 977 2.71 -32.82 26.83
N CYS A 978 3.49 -32.53 27.87
CA CYS A 978 4.24 -31.28 27.99
C CYS A 978 5.73 -31.53 27.82
N TYR A 979 6.37 -30.78 26.93
CA TYR A 979 7.78 -30.94 26.59
C TYR A 979 8.53 -29.62 26.78
N VAL A 980 9.74 -29.68 27.35
CA VAL A 980 10.66 -28.56 27.49
C VAL A 980 11.97 -28.90 26.80
N ASN A 981 12.39 -28.08 25.84
CA ASN A 981 13.60 -28.31 25.03
C ASN A 981 13.64 -29.72 24.40
N GLY A 982 12.46 -30.25 24.05
CA GLY A 982 12.30 -31.59 23.48
C GLY A 982 12.30 -32.75 24.49
N ILE A 983 12.40 -32.49 25.80
CA ILE A 983 12.39 -33.50 26.87
C ILE A 983 11.03 -33.48 27.59
N PRO A 984 10.46 -34.64 28.00
CA PRO A 984 9.23 -34.67 28.80
C PRO A 984 9.37 -33.86 30.10
N ASN A 985 8.36 -33.04 30.41
CA ASN A 985 8.37 -32.15 31.58
C ASN A 985 8.56 -32.91 32.90
N GLN A 986 8.05 -34.14 33.00
CA GLN A 986 8.21 -35.00 34.17
C GLN A 986 9.69 -35.32 34.46
N GLU A 987 10.49 -35.60 33.43
CA GLU A 987 11.93 -35.86 33.60
C GLU A 987 12.66 -34.61 34.08
N VAL A 988 12.28 -33.44 33.56
CA VAL A 988 12.86 -32.16 33.99
C VAL A 988 12.55 -31.89 35.45
N SER A 989 11.29 -32.08 35.87
CA SER A 989 10.90 -31.92 37.28
C SER A 989 11.61 -32.91 38.21
N GLN A 990 11.85 -34.16 37.78
CA GLN A 990 12.51 -35.18 38.61
C GLN A 990 14.01 -34.95 38.76
N ARG A 991 14.68 -34.42 37.74
CA ARG A 991 16.14 -34.17 37.79
C ARG A 991 16.53 -32.97 38.65
N PHE A 992 15.60 -32.03 38.88
CA PHE A 992 15.88 -30.76 39.54
C PHE A 992 15.03 -30.50 40.80
N SER A 993 14.31 -31.52 41.29
CA SER A 993 13.56 -31.49 42.56
C SER A 993 14.50 -31.42 43.77
N THR A 994 15.05 -30.23 44.03
CA THR A 994 15.51 -29.85 45.36
C THR A 994 14.28 -29.42 46.18
N ASN A 995 14.15 -29.93 47.42
CA ASN A 995 13.05 -29.69 48.37
C ASN A 995 12.08 -28.56 47.99
N LYS A 996 10.97 -28.90 47.32
CA LYS A 996 9.85 -27.98 47.11
C LYS A 996 9.10 -27.87 48.44
N ASP A 997 9.50 -26.95 49.31
CA ASP A 997 8.69 -26.58 50.46
C ASP A 997 7.36 -26.02 49.94
N ALA A 998 6.29 -26.78 50.13
CA ALA A 998 4.93 -26.41 49.71
C ALA A 998 4.44 -25.08 50.32
N SER A 999 5.12 -24.60 51.38
CA SER A 999 4.86 -23.32 52.03
C SER A 999 5.27 -22.10 51.20
N GLN A 1000 6.26 -22.19 50.29
CA GLN A 1000 6.68 -21.02 49.49
C GLN A 1000 5.71 -20.66 48.34
N LYS A 1001 4.82 -21.57 47.92
CA LYS A 1001 3.76 -21.26 46.94
C LYS A 1001 2.64 -20.39 47.53
N GLN A 1002 2.52 -20.32 48.87
CA GLN A 1002 1.38 -19.70 49.56
C GLN A 1002 1.46 -18.15 49.63
N ASP A 1003 2.63 -17.54 49.44
CA ASP A 1003 2.87 -16.14 49.84
C ASP A 1003 2.52 -15.06 48.79
N MET A 1004 2.01 -15.38 47.61
CA MET A 1004 1.80 -14.38 46.53
C MET A 1004 0.38 -14.25 45.96
N LEU A 1005 -0.61 -14.99 46.47
CA LEU A 1005 -2.00 -14.88 46.02
C LEU A 1005 -2.76 -13.85 46.88
N THR A 1006 -3.44 -12.91 46.24
CA THR A 1006 -4.31 -11.95 46.93
C THR A 1006 -5.74 -12.49 46.95
N PRO A 1007 -6.37 -12.66 48.13
CA PRO A 1007 -7.76 -13.09 48.21
C PRO A 1007 -8.67 -12.02 47.61
N LEU A 1008 -9.59 -12.44 46.75
CA LEU A 1008 -10.58 -11.58 46.12
C LEU A 1008 -11.84 -12.39 45.80
N ASP A 1009 -12.94 -12.09 46.47
CA ASP A 1009 -14.25 -12.68 46.18
C ASP A 1009 -14.77 -12.14 44.83
N GLY A 1010 -14.63 -12.97 43.80
CA GLY A 1010 -14.99 -12.66 42.43
C GLY A 1010 -16.01 -13.65 41.88
N LYS A 1011 -16.60 -13.32 40.72
CA LYS A 1011 -17.57 -14.21 40.07
C LYS A 1011 -16.86 -15.39 39.40
N GLY A 1012 -16.66 -16.47 40.18
CA GLY A 1012 -16.06 -17.74 39.75
C GLY A 1012 -14.57 -17.89 40.06
N TYR A 1013 -14.00 -17.08 40.96
CA TYR A 1013 -12.62 -17.19 41.47
C TYR A 1013 -12.53 -16.60 42.88
N ASP A 1014 -11.54 -17.05 43.63
CA ASP A 1014 -11.34 -16.71 45.05
C ASP A 1014 -10.01 -15.97 45.30
N PHE A 1015 -9.06 -16.10 44.36
CA PHE A 1015 -7.76 -15.44 44.46
C PHE A 1015 -7.32 -14.86 43.11
N ILE A 1016 -6.48 -13.84 43.19
CA ILE A 1016 -5.82 -13.25 42.03
C ILE A 1016 -4.31 -13.11 42.26
N LYS A 1017 -3.57 -13.13 41.16
CA LYS A 1017 -2.15 -12.77 41.12
C LYS A 1017 -1.94 -11.75 40.00
N ILE A 1018 -1.14 -10.73 40.29
CA ILE A 1018 -0.79 -9.69 39.33
C ILE A 1018 0.71 -9.78 39.05
N GLU A 1019 1.05 -9.89 37.77
CA GLU A 1019 2.43 -9.90 37.29
C GLU A 1019 2.65 -8.75 36.30
N LEU A 1020 3.89 -8.24 36.23
CA LEU A 1020 4.24 -7.14 35.34
C LEU A 1020 5.21 -7.61 34.25
N ASN A 1021 4.95 -7.18 33.02
CA ASN A 1021 5.82 -7.38 31.87
C ASN A 1021 6.06 -6.03 31.19
N ASN A 1022 7.31 -5.61 31.09
CA ASN A 1022 7.65 -4.24 30.74
C ASN A 1022 8.42 -4.20 29.44
N TYR A 1023 7.90 -3.46 28.46
CA TYR A 1023 8.62 -3.14 27.23
C TYR A 1023 9.31 -1.78 27.34
N ILE A 1024 10.58 -1.74 26.95
CA ILE A 1024 11.38 -0.51 26.88
C ILE A 1024 11.63 -0.18 25.42
N GLY A 1025 11.20 1.00 24.99
CA GLY A 1025 11.32 1.46 23.61
C GLY A 1025 12.76 1.77 23.20
N ASN A 1026 13.56 2.31 24.12
CA ASN A 1026 14.96 2.68 23.90
C ASN A 1026 15.82 2.23 25.08
N PRO A 1027 16.16 0.92 25.17
CA PRO A 1027 16.99 0.39 26.26
C PRO A 1027 18.37 1.05 26.21
N LYS A 1028 18.93 1.37 27.38
CA LYS A 1028 20.19 2.12 27.51
C LYS A 1028 21.41 1.26 27.79
#